data_AF-G9WVI7-F1
#
_entry.id   AF-G9WVI7-F1
#
_cell.length_a   1.000
_cell.length_b   1.000
_cell.length_c   1.000
_cell.angle_alpha   90.00
_cell.angle_beta   90.00
_cell.angle_gamma   90.00
#
_symmetry.space_group_name_H-M   'P 1'
#
loop_
_entity.id
_entity.type
_entity.pdbx_description
1 polymer ?
#
loop_
_entity_poly.entity_id
_entity_poly.type
_entity_poly.pdbx_seq_one_letter_code
_entity_poly.pdbx_strand_id
1 'polypeptide(L)'
;MTLTLRGRGETDAFELAPWEPYRNKIRRVIIEEGIEKLHVEMEAFGSMEHLEMVSLPSTLKEIPDHAFYHSENLGDVTIPASVRRIGEKAFYKSKGNEKKNTIINHSPVFMSEKGSMQYNPKFTSVQQTAGEEKQEVKKWNISMKNVQFYTLPEIHKCFFELETEGNEYANFYLYTTEDPSEAVTVKNFIDNSGSFKRDLRLIFFSSGNGWRLPGTNKKFTSYLFDFRNTDLFSFLPGHTYYCTFLMNPGGSTKPYSETQLLQKVITVSDAARLPRSDGNFSWQLTGEKNPYTLTIEGSGRMQGLTANGELRSWNKLLHALGRQAHLELKGNITALDPHALEGITYIKKGLVLPDSIVEIGDSVFSKKSIVGNLVFPKNLKKIGNSAFRNLSYKGDLSLPDGLESIGESAFRDLKESNTITIPASVTHIGAGAFYKDRMSYKGKNRIENHSSVKLGTRYVNPLFTEYTTDDSGEAPIPSYSGSGNGGSGRGGSSGGSGGSGGGSSSGGNSGTPMVLGADRNLPSNVNWQRDTKGWWILNPDGSYPKSQWLWINNRWYYFNQEGYMFTGWLFYNNAWYYFEEKEGSDQGKMCLGWKELHGFWYYFSEEVGAENGKMRTGWQEVKGKWYYLNPKSGAENGKMLFNTKVEGYTLGADGAWQKI
;
A
#
# COMPACT_ATOMS: atom_id res chain seq x y z
N MET A 1 -1.99 35.49 22.76
CA MET A 1 -0.92 34.55 23.15
C MET A 1 0.15 34.53 22.06
N THR A 2 1.41 34.32 22.42
CA THR A 2 2.51 34.14 21.46
C THR A 2 2.92 32.68 21.48
N LEU A 3 2.95 32.03 20.32
CA LEU A 3 3.54 30.72 20.11
C LEU A 3 4.96 30.91 19.58
N THR A 4 5.95 30.36 20.26
CA THR A 4 7.35 30.39 19.83
C THR A 4 7.85 28.97 19.57
N LEU A 5 8.34 28.70 18.36
CA LEU A 5 8.94 27.43 17.98
C LEU A 5 10.46 27.56 17.97
N ARG A 6 11.15 26.65 18.67
CA ARG A 6 12.61 26.61 18.80
C ARG A 6 13.14 25.24 18.39
N GLY A 7 14.24 25.18 17.67
CA GLY A 7 14.84 23.91 17.23
C GLY A 7 15.92 24.11 16.17
N ARG A 8 16.52 23.00 15.70
CA ARG A 8 17.46 22.99 14.57
C ARG A 8 17.06 21.90 13.58
N GLY A 9 17.12 22.20 12.29
CA GLY A 9 16.79 21.26 11.21
C GLY A 9 15.29 21.16 10.93
N GLU A 10 14.84 19.96 10.53
CA GLU A 10 13.43 19.65 10.31
C GLU A 10 12.72 19.40 11.65
N THR A 11 11.49 19.89 11.81
CA THR A 11 10.68 19.52 13.00
C THR A 11 10.25 18.06 12.92
N ASP A 12 9.98 17.43 14.07
CA ASP A 12 9.34 16.11 14.11
C ASP A 12 8.03 16.10 13.29
N ALA A 13 7.70 14.94 12.73
CA ALA A 13 6.45 14.76 11.98
C ALA A 13 5.26 14.66 12.94
N PHE A 14 4.29 15.57 12.78
CA PHE A 14 3.05 15.57 13.54
C PHE A 14 1.84 15.37 12.63
N GLU A 15 0.98 14.40 12.96
CA GLU A 15 -0.36 14.25 12.33
C GLU A 15 -1.22 15.50 12.60
N LEU A 16 -1.13 16.07 13.81
CA LEU A 16 -1.79 17.32 14.23
C LEU A 16 -0.82 18.23 15.00
N ALA A 17 -0.89 19.53 14.72
CA ALA A 17 -0.04 20.52 15.39
C ALA A 17 -0.23 20.51 16.93
N PRO A 18 0.84 20.39 17.74
CA PRO A 18 0.74 20.34 19.21
C PRO A 18 0.06 21.55 19.86
N TRP A 19 0.01 22.68 19.16
CA TRP A 19 -0.62 23.93 19.60
C TRP A 19 -2.08 24.09 19.14
N GLU A 20 -2.67 23.07 18.50
CA GLU A 20 -4.06 23.09 18.04
C GLU A 20 -5.07 23.49 19.14
N PRO A 21 -4.98 23.00 20.40
CA PRO A 21 -5.93 23.38 21.45
C PRO A 21 -5.91 24.88 21.80
N TYR A 22 -4.84 25.58 21.42
CA TYR A 22 -4.64 27.00 21.69
C TYR A 22 -4.85 27.87 20.45
N ARG A 23 -5.25 27.29 19.30
CA ARG A 23 -5.40 27.96 18.00
C ARG A 23 -6.16 29.28 18.07
N ASN A 24 -7.26 29.32 18.82
CA ASN A 24 -8.11 30.52 18.97
C ASN A 24 -7.56 31.57 19.96
N LYS A 25 -6.45 31.30 20.65
CA LYS A 25 -5.82 32.24 21.61
C LYS A 25 -4.51 32.83 21.07
N ILE A 26 -3.92 32.19 20.07
CA ILE A 26 -2.65 32.57 19.47
C ILE A 26 -2.88 33.78 18.57
N ARG A 27 -2.15 34.87 18.86
CA ARG A 27 -2.14 36.11 18.07
C ARG A 27 -0.82 36.33 17.34
N ARG A 28 0.25 35.69 17.81
CA ARG A 28 1.60 35.83 17.27
C ARG A 28 2.26 34.46 17.17
N VAL A 29 2.85 34.13 16.03
CA VAL A 29 3.70 32.95 15.83
C VAL A 29 5.12 33.42 15.52
N ILE A 30 6.09 32.92 16.27
CA ILE A 30 7.51 33.21 16.07
C ILE A 30 8.20 31.87 15.84
N ILE A 31 8.77 31.71 14.65
CA ILE A 31 9.60 30.55 14.32
C ILE A 31 11.05 31.03 14.42
N GLU A 32 11.81 30.47 15.36
CA GLU A 32 13.18 30.92 15.63
C GLU A 32 14.19 30.34 14.62
N GLU A 33 15.34 31.03 14.55
CA GLU A 33 16.47 30.61 13.73
C GLU A 33 16.94 29.19 14.05
N GLY A 34 17.30 28.46 13.00
CA GLY A 34 17.71 27.05 13.06
C GLY A 34 16.67 26.09 12.51
N ILE A 35 15.38 26.45 12.51
CA ILE A 35 14.32 25.63 11.91
C ILE A 35 14.40 25.76 10.37
N GLU A 36 14.53 24.63 9.69
CA GLU A 36 14.63 24.55 8.23
C GLU A 36 13.31 24.14 7.58
N LYS A 37 12.53 23.26 8.23
CA LYS A 37 11.26 22.76 7.69
C LYS A 37 10.27 22.41 8.79
N LEU A 38 8.99 22.70 8.53
CA LEU A 38 7.87 22.32 9.40
C LEU A 38 7.18 21.06 8.84
N HIS A 39 7.28 19.94 9.55
CA HIS A 39 6.60 18.68 9.21
C HIS A 39 5.29 18.54 10.00
N VAL A 40 4.22 19.15 9.49
CA VAL A 40 2.86 18.98 10.03
C VAL A 40 1.95 18.55 8.89
N GLU A 41 1.28 17.40 9.04
CA GLU A 41 0.45 16.83 7.96
C GLU A 41 -0.78 17.69 7.64
N MET A 42 -1.33 18.40 8.63
CA MET A 42 -2.51 19.26 8.46
C MET A 42 -2.31 20.68 8.98
N GLU A 43 -2.44 21.66 8.07
CA GLU A 43 -2.71 23.08 8.33
C GLU A 43 -2.00 23.66 9.58
N ALA A 44 -0.66 23.62 9.58
CA ALA A 44 0.17 23.93 10.76
C ALA A 44 -0.30 25.14 11.58
N PHE A 45 -0.65 26.25 10.91
CA PHE A 45 -1.20 27.47 11.50
C PHE A 45 -2.47 27.93 10.76
N GLY A 46 -3.17 27.01 10.09
CA GLY A 46 -4.41 27.32 9.38
C GLY A 46 -5.55 27.64 10.35
N SER A 47 -6.59 28.29 9.87
CA SER A 47 -7.81 28.66 10.57
C SER A 47 -7.56 29.31 11.94
N MET A 48 -6.44 30.04 12.10
CA MET A 48 -6.14 30.78 13.32
C MET A 48 -6.81 32.16 13.24
N GLU A 49 -8.07 32.23 13.69
CA GLU A 49 -8.92 33.42 13.52
C GLU A 49 -8.34 34.70 14.14
N HIS A 50 -7.49 34.59 15.16
CA HIS A 50 -6.89 35.73 15.86
C HIS A 50 -5.40 35.94 15.56
N LEU A 51 -4.82 35.16 14.63
CA LEU A 51 -3.42 35.29 14.27
C LEU A 51 -3.19 36.61 13.52
N GLU A 52 -2.38 37.48 14.10
CA GLU A 52 -2.08 38.82 13.58
C GLU A 52 -0.65 38.92 13.03
N MET A 53 0.30 38.19 13.62
CA MET A 53 1.71 38.32 13.27
C MET A 53 2.38 36.96 13.16
N VAL A 54 3.19 36.78 12.11
CA VAL A 54 4.05 35.62 11.90
C VAL A 54 5.47 36.11 11.62
N SER A 55 6.45 35.53 12.31
CA SER A 55 7.87 35.74 12.04
C SER A 55 8.49 34.43 11.55
N LEU A 56 9.05 34.46 10.32
CA LEU A 56 9.69 33.33 9.66
C LEU A 56 11.22 33.53 9.67
N PRO A 57 12.02 32.51 10.02
CA PRO A 57 13.47 32.65 10.17
C PRO A 57 14.19 32.52 8.84
N SER A 58 15.38 33.10 8.74
CA SER A 58 16.23 33.04 7.55
C SER A 58 16.73 31.62 7.22
N THR A 59 16.62 30.66 8.14
CA THR A 59 16.92 29.24 7.88
C THR A 59 15.80 28.49 7.16
N LEU A 60 14.57 29.00 7.15
CA LEU A 60 13.39 28.27 6.64
C LEU A 60 13.51 27.97 5.15
N LYS A 61 13.38 26.71 4.76
CA LYS A 61 13.47 26.22 3.38
C LYS A 61 12.11 25.97 2.75
N GLU A 62 11.07 25.73 3.53
CA GLU A 62 9.78 25.29 3.01
C GLU A 62 8.63 25.80 3.87
N ILE A 63 7.58 26.30 3.18
CA ILE A 63 6.28 26.61 3.78
C ILE A 63 5.31 25.53 3.30
N PRO A 64 4.70 24.73 4.20
CA PRO A 64 3.84 23.63 3.82
C PRO A 64 2.52 24.09 3.21
N ASP A 65 1.78 23.14 2.62
CA ASP A 65 0.45 23.40 2.07
C ASP A 65 -0.47 23.85 3.22
N HIS A 66 -1.33 24.83 2.94
CA HIS A 66 -2.31 25.37 3.89
C HIS A 66 -1.73 25.91 5.21
N ALA A 67 -0.43 26.25 5.27
CA ALA A 67 0.27 26.65 6.48
C ALA A 67 -0.45 27.75 7.29
N PHE A 68 -0.99 28.78 6.64
CA PHE A 68 -1.76 29.89 7.24
C PHE A 68 -3.11 30.08 6.54
N TYR A 69 -3.68 28.98 6.02
CA TYR A 69 -4.97 28.97 5.34
C TYR A 69 -6.06 29.53 6.25
N HIS A 70 -6.99 30.36 5.77
CA HIS A 70 -8.07 30.95 6.60
C HIS A 70 -7.62 31.76 7.84
N SER A 71 -6.37 32.21 7.92
CA SER A 71 -5.93 33.13 8.97
C SER A 71 -6.31 34.57 8.59
N GLU A 72 -7.60 34.88 8.67
CA GLU A 72 -8.18 36.10 8.07
C GLU A 72 -7.59 37.39 8.65
N ASN A 73 -7.16 37.36 9.92
CA ASN A 73 -6.54 38.50 10.62
C ASN A 73 -5.02 38.65 10.43
N LEU A 74 -4.40 37.76 9.65
CA LEU A 74 -2.95 37.76 9.46
C LEU A 74 -2.49 39.07 8.83
N GLY A 75 -1.57 39.77 9.50
CA GLY A 75 -0.92 40.98 9.03
C GLY A 75 0.14 40.71 7.96
N ASP A 76 1.05 41.67 7.80
CA ASP A 76 2.11 41.56 6.81
C ASP A 76 3.09 40.43 7.17
N VAL A 77 3.57 39.72 6.14
CA VAL A 77 4.48 38.58 6.30
C VAL A 77 5.65 38.73 5.35
N THR A 78 6.85 38.59 5.87
CA THR A 78 8.08 38.52 5.06
C THR A 78 8.50 37.07 4.90
N ILE A 79 8.51 36.58 3.65
CA ILE A 79 9.04 35.25 3.31
C ILE A 79 10.53 35.39 3.02
N PRO A 80 11.41 34.65 3.73
CA PRO A 80 12.85 34.77 3.59
C PRO A 80 13.37 34.16 2.27
N ALA A 81 14.50 34.67 1.78
CA ALA A 81 15.12 34.26 0.53
C ALA A 81 15.59 32.78 0.50
N SER A 82 15.67 32.14 1.67
CA SER A 82 16.02 30.74 1.87
C SER A 82 14.93 29.76 1.43
N VAL A 83 13.67 30.20 1.34
CA VAL A 83 12.54 29.35 0.98
C VAL A 83 12.68 28.86 -0.47
N ARG A 84 12.41 27.58 -0.69
CA ARG A 84 12.47 26.89 -1.99
C ARG A 84 11.14 26.25 -2.38
N ARG A 85 10.18 26.18 -1.45
CA ARG A 85 8.81 25.72 -1.71
C ARG A 85 7.81 26.52 -0.88
N ILE A 86 6.74 27.00 -1.53
CA ILE A 86 5.56 27.58 -0.89
C ILE A 86 4.35 26.74 -1.30
N GLY A 87 3.76 26.07 -0.32
CA GLY A 87 2.70 25.10 -0.53
C GLY A 87 1.38 25.67 -1.05
N GLU A 88 0.51 24.77 -1.55
CA GLU A 88 -0.83 25.13 -2.04
C GLU A 88 -1.61 25.88 -0.95
N LYS A 89 -2.25 27.01 -1.30
CA LYS A 89 -3.08 27.83 -0.39
C LYS A 89 -2.41 28.24 0.93
N ALA A 90 -1.07 28.25 0.98
CA ALA A 90 -0.32 28.52 2.22
C ALA A 90 -0.72 29.83 2.92
N PHE A 91 -1.16 30.85 2.19
CA PHE A 91 -1.62 32.13 2.74
C PHE A 91 -3.01 32.52 2.19
N TYR A 92 -3.83 31.56 1.80
CA TYR A 92 -5.13 31.85 1.21
C TYR A 92 -6.14 32.29 2.27
N LYS A 93 -6.73 33.46 2.04
CA LYS A 93 -7.82 34.04 2.84
C LYS A 93 -9.14 33.91 2.08
N SER A 94 -10.20 33.57 2.80
CA SER A 94 -11.55 33.43 2.22
C SER A 94 -12.45 34.62 2.51
N LYS A 95 -12.13 35.37 3.57
CA LYS A 95 -12.88 36.53 4.03
C LYS A 95 -11.91 37.67 4.31
N GLY A 96 -12.41 38.90 4.22
CA GLY A 96 -11.63 40.08 4.57
C GLY A 96 -11.89 40.48 6.02
N ASN A 97 -10.91 41.12 6.65
CA ASN A 97 -11.05 41.81 7.93
C ASN A 97 -10.96 43.35 7.75
N GLU A 98 -11.36 43.85 6.58
CA GLU A 98 -11.23 45.26 6.14
C GLU A 98 -9.80 45.75 5.90
N LYS A 99 -8.76 44.96 6.25
CA LYS A 99 -7.35 45.28 6.02
C LYS A 99 -6.69 44.28 5.07
N LYS A 100 -6.19 44.78 3.94
CA LYS A 100 -5.43 43.97 2.98
C LYS A 100 -3.99 43.83 3.49
N ASN A 101 -3.55 42.62 3.81
CA ASN A 101 -2.17 42.39 4.22
C ASN A 101 -1.23 42.28 3.02
N THR A 102 0.05 42.58 3.23
CA THR A 102 1.11 42.47 2.22
C THR A 102 2.05 41.33 2.57
N ILE A 103 2.23 40.39 1.63
CA ILE A 103 3.29 39.39 1.71
C ILE A 103 4.47 39.88 0.89
N ILE A 104 5.61 40.05 1.55
CA ILE A 104 6.88 40.41 0.91
C ILE A 104 7.65 39.11 0.69
N ASN A 105 7.70 38.65 -0.54
CA ASN A 105 8.35 37.40 -0.92
C ASN A 105 9.76 37.66 -1.46
N HIS A 106 10.78 37.41 -0.64
CA HIS A 106 12.18 37.45 -1.05
C HIS A 106 12.69 36.11 -1.62
N SER A 107 11.86 35.06 -1.62
CA SER A 107 12.24 33.75 -2.12
C SER A 107 12.21 33.69 -3.66
N PRO A 108 12.97 32.78 -4.29
CA PRO A 108 12.88 32.53 -5.73
C PRO A 108 11.56 31.86 -6.16
N VAL A 109 10.69 31.47 -5.23
CA VAL A 109 9.42 30.77 -5.53
C VAL A 109 8.35 31.78 -5.90
N PHE A 110 7.78 31.68 -7.10
CA PHE A 110 6.66 32.53 -7.50
C PHE A 110 5.39 32.18 -6.72
N MET A 111 4.82 33.16 -6.03
CA MET A 111 3.49 33.05 -5.42
C MET A 111 2.42 33.39 -6.45
N SER A 112 1.52 32.44 -6.72
CA SER A 112 0.50 32.58 -7.75
C SER A 112 -0.90 32.77 -7.16
N GLU A 113 -1.68 33.66 -7.79
CA GLU A 113 -3.14 33.78 -7.56
C GLU A 113 -3.94 32.68 -8.30
N LYS A 114 -3.31 31.96 -9.23
CA LYS A 114 -3.91 30.90 -10.08
C LYS A 114 -3.18 29.56 -9.88
N GLY A 115 -3.84 28.44 -10.12
CA GLY A 115 -3.24 27.11 -9.91
C GLY A 115 -3.18 26.76 -8.42
N SER A 116 -1.99 26.78 -7.82
CA SER A 116 -1.78 26.49 -6.39
C SER A 116 -2.41 27.50 -5.42
N MET A 117 -2.95 28.62 -5.93
CA MET A 117 -3.75 29.61 -5.19
C MET A 117 -3.12 29.99 -3.84
N GLN A 118 -1.81 30.26 -3.81
CA GLN A 118 -1.09 30.44 -2.54
C GLN A 118 -1.61 31.63 -1.72
N TYR A 119 -2.25 32.61 -2.37
CA TYR A 119 -2.93 33.73 -1.73
C TYR A 119 -4.19 34.10 -2.52
N ASN A 120 -5.07 34.91 -1.90
CA ASN A 120 -6.24 35.47 -2.56
C ASN A 120 -6.03 36.98 -2.82
N PRO A 121 -5.98 37.44 -4.09
CA PRO A 121 -5.68 38.83 -4.42
C PRO A 121 -6.73 39.83 -3.91
N LYS A 122 -7.94 39.34 -3.56
CA LYS A 122 -8.99 40.16 -2.94
C LYS A 122 -8.62 40.62 -1.53
N PHE A 123 -7.85 39.84 -0.79
CA PHE A 123 -7.56 40.06 0.64
C PHE A 123 -6.08 40.19 0.97
N THR A 124 -5.20 39.83 0.04
CA THR A 124 -3.75 39.84 0.23
C THR A 124 -3.06 40.42 -1.01
N SER A 125 -2.10 41.31 -0.80
CA SER A 125 -1.19 41.82 -1.82
C SER A 125 0.14 41.08 -1.72
N VAL A 126 0.81 40.84 -2.84
CA VAL A 126 2.14 40.20 -2.87
C VAL A 126 3.14 41.10 -3.56
N GLN A 127 4.29 41.31 -2.92
CA GLN A 127 5.48 41.93 -3.50
C GLN A 127 6.54 40.84 -3.70
N GLN A 128 6.94 40.59 -4.94
CA GLN A 128 7.90 39.53 -5.27
C GLN A 128 8.71 39.89 -6.51
N THR A 129 9.93 39.37 -6.59
CA THR A 129 10.80 39.48 -7.78
C THR A 129 10.89 38.19 -8.59
N ALA A 130 10.37 37.07 -8.06
CA ALA A 130 10.25 35.81 -8.77
C ALA A 130 9.32 35.96 -10.00
N GLY A 131 9.66 35.32 -11.12
CA GLY A 131 8.85 35.33 -12.34
C GLY A 131 7.90 34.12 -12.42
N GLU A 132 6.78 34.27 -13.13
CA GLU A 132 5.89 33.13 -13.45
C GLU A 132 6.65 32.08 -14.27
N GLU A 133 6.96 30.93 -13.66
CA GLU A 133 7.34 29.75 -14.43
C GLU A 133 6.11 29.25 -15.20
N LYS A 134 6.23 29.15 -16.53
CA LYS A 134 5.26 28.42 -17.35
C LYS A 134 5.27 26.97 -16.87
N GLN A 135 4.20 26.54 -16.21
CA GLN A 135 4.07 25.15 -15.79
C GLN A 135 4.21 24.23 -17.01
N GLU A 136 5.24 23.39 -17.00
CA GLU A 136 5.27 22.19 -17.86
C GLU A 136 3.99 21.40 -17.60
N VAL A 137 3.23 21.15 -18.67
CA VAL A 137 1.99 20.37 -18.61
C VAL A 137 2.34 19.00 -18.04
N LYS A 138 1.86 18.71 -16.81
CA LYS A 138 2.05 17.40 -16.19
C LYS A 138 1.46 16.34 -17.13
N LYS A 139 2.32 15.55 -17.76
CA LYS A 139 1.86 14.38 -18.50
C LYS A 139 1.46 13.28 -17.52
N TRP A 140 0.23 12.82 -17.61
CA TRP A 140 -0.31 11.80 -16.72
C TRP A 140 0.01 10.39 -17.25
N ASN A 141 0.62 9.56 -16.41
CA ASN A 141 0.91 8.16 -16.75
C ASN A 141 -0.25 7.24 -16.31
N ILE A 142 -1.37 7.35 -17.02
CA ILE A 142 -2.51 6.43 -16.91
C ILE A 142 -3.21 6.29 -18.26
N SER A 143 -3.66 5.07 -18.56
CA SER A 143 -4.45 4.78 -19.75
C SER A 143 -5.63 3.88 -19.41
N MET A 144 -6.76 4.10 -20.08
CA MET A 144 -7.89 3.18 -20.04
C MET A 144 -7.68 2.13 -21.13
N LYS A 145 -7.73 0.86 -20.76
CA LYS A 145 -7.42 -0.25 -21.68
C LYS A 145 -8.65 -0.97 -22.18
N ASN A 146 -9.56 -1.27 -21.27
CA ASN A 146 -10.70 -2.12 -21.59
C ASN A 146 -11.88 -1.85 -20.67
N VAL A 147 -13.06 -2.21 -21.15
CA VAL A 147 -14.31 -2.21 -20.40
C VAL A 147 -15.04 -3.51 -20.64
N GLN A 148 -15.32 -4.22 -19.56
CA GLN A 148 -16.19 -5.39 -19.56
C GLN A 148 -17.54 -5.04 -18.93
N PHE A 149 -18.60 -5.67 -19.41
CA PHE A 149 -19.96 -5.47 -18.93
C PHE A 149 -20.55 -6.82 -18.52
N TYR A 150 -21.19 -6.84 -17.35
CA TYR A 150 -21.80 -8.03 -16.81
C TYR A 150 -23.21 -7.76 -16.28
N THR A 151 -24.13 -8.70 -16.51
CA THR A 151 -25.49 -8.67 -15.95
C THR A 151 -25.61 -9.60 -14.74
N LEU A 152 -26.41 -9.17 -13.76
CA LEU A 152 -26.80 -9.89 -12.55
C LEU A 152 -28.34 -9.85 -12.43
N PRO A 153 -29.06 -10.56 -13.32
CA PRO A 153 -30.52 -10.50 -13.41
C PRO A 153 -31.24 -10.90 -12.11
N GLU A 154 -30.59 -11.71 -11.26
CA GLU A 154 -31.12 -12.22 -9.98
C GLU A 154 -31.42 -11.13 -8.98
N ILE A 155 -30.64 -10.06 -9.01
CA ILE A 155 -30.78 -8.92 -8.11
C ILE A 155 -31.13 -7.64 -8.86
N HIS A 156 -31.48 -7.78 -10.15
CA HIS A 156 -31.78 -6.66 -11.03
C HIS A 156 -30.64 -5.61 -11.01
N LYS A 157 -29.39 -6.07 -11.13
CA LYS A 157 -28.21 -5.19 -11.28
C LYS A 157 -27.36 -5.56 -12.49
N CYS A 158 -26.60 -4.61 -13.02
CA CYS A 158 -25.48 -4.87 -13.93
C CYS A 158 -24.25 -4.09 -13.47
N PHE A 159 -23.07 -4.45 -13.94
CA PHE A 159 -21.87 -3.68 -13.64
C PHE A 159 -20.87 -3.63 -14.79
N PHE A 160 -20.11 -2.54 -14.83
CA PHE A 160 -18.92 -2.44 -15.66
C PHE A 160 -17.67 -2.74 -14.83
N GLU A 161 -16.69 -3.40 -15.44
CA GLU A 161 -15.33 -3.53 -14.93
C GLU A 161 -14.39 -2.78 -15.89
N LEU A 162 -13.82 -1.68 -15.41
CA LEU A 162 -12.91 -0.81 -16.15
C LEU A 162 -11.46 -1.22 -15.87
N GLU A 163 -10.73 -1.65 -16.90
CA GLU A 163 -9.28 -1.89 -16.83
C GLU A 163 -8.53 -0.60 -17.17
N THR A 164 -7.64 -0.22 -16.26
CA THR A 164 -6.69 0.89 -16.43
C THR A 164 -5.28 0.42 -16.16
N GLU A 165 -4.31 1.09 -16.75
CA GLU A 165 -2.89 0.83 -16.52
C GLU A 165 -2.17 2.13 -16.19
N GLY A 166 -1.41 2.12 -15.12
CA GLY A 166 -0.69 3.29 -14.62
C GLY A 166 -0.85 3.44 -13.11
N ASN A 167 -0.09 4.37 -12.53
CA ASN A 167 -0.09 4.61 -11.08
C ASN A 167 -0.75 5.93 -10.68
N GLU A 168 -1.40 6.60 -11.63
CA GLU A 168 -2.07 7.88 -11.40
C GLU A 168 -3.56 7.72 -11.07
N TYR A 169 -4.12 8.69 -10.36
CA TYR A 169 -5.55 8.76 -10.10
C TYR A 169 -6.30 9.31 -11.32
N ALA A 170 -7.53 8.82 -11.56
CA ALA A 170 -8.41 9.36 -12.59
C ALA A 170 -9.87 9.37 -12.13
N ASN A 171 -10.63 10.35 -12.61
CA ASN A 171 -12.08 10.36 -12.54
C ASN A 171 -12.64 9.71 -13.80
N PHE A 172 -13.73 8.98 -13.66
CA PHE A 172 -14.41 8.30 -14.76
C PHE A 172 -15.83 8.84 -14.93
N TYR A 173 -16.25 8.93 -16.19
CA TYR A 173 -17.58 9.40 -16.57
C TYR A 173 -18.15 8.45 -17.63
N LEU A 174 -19.47 8.38 -17.71
CA LEU A 174 -20.18 7.52 -18.64
C LEU A 174 -21.29 8.31 -19.33
N TYR A 175 -21.32 8.21 -20.66
CA TYR A 175 -22.41 8.66 -21.51
C TYR A 175 -22.99 7.46 -22.26
N THR A 176 -24.31 7.37 -22.36
CA THR A 176 -25.01 6.25 -23.00
C THR A 176 -26.07 6.77 -23.95
N THR A 177 -26.20 6.14 -25.10
CA THR A 177 -27.27 6.40 -26.08
C THR A 177 -27.67 5.11 -26.78
N GLU A 178 -28.90 5.05 -27.29
CA GLU A 178 -29.38 3.95 -28.13
C GLU A 178 -29.26 4.28 -29.62
N ASP A 179 -28.92 5.53 -29.96
CA ASP A 179 -28.74 5.97 -31.34
C ASP A 179 -27.29 5.70 -31.82
N PRO A 180 -27.08 4.76 -32.77
CA PRO A 180 -25.74 4.50 -33.33
C PRO A 180 -25.11 5.69 -34.04
N SER A 181 -25.91 6.65 -34.49
CA SER A 181 -25.45 7.79 -35.28
C SER A 181 -24.93 8.95 -34.43
N GLU A 182 -25.13 8.90 -33.11
CA GLU A 182 -24.77 9.97 -32.21
C GLU A 182 -23.25 10.03 -31.99
N ALA A 183 -22.61 11.06 -32.54
CA ALA A 183 -21.19 11.31 -32.36
C ALA A 183 -20.88 11.91 -30.97
N VAL A 184 -20.28 11.11 -30.09
CA VAL A 184 -19.90 11.54 -28.73
C VAL A 184 -18.45 12.00 -28.69
N THR A 185 -18.22 13.21 -28.15
CA THR A 185 -16.91 13.80 -27.93
C THR A 185 -16.77 14.28 -26.47
N VAL A 186 -15.60 14.81 -26.10
CA VAL A 186 -15.39 15.41 -24.76
C VAL A 186 -16.41 16.52 -24.46
N LYS A 187 -16.95 17.21 -25.49
CA LYS A 187 -17.96 18.26 -25.34
C LYS A 187 -19.26 17.75 -24.70
N ASN A 188 -19.63 16.49 -24.93
CA ASN A 188 -20.83 15.89 -24.36
C ASN A 188 -20.73 15.77 -22.82
N PHE A 189 -19.50 15.70 -22.30
CA PHE A 189 -19.21 15.53 -20.88
C PHE A 189 -19.03 16.84 -20.11
N ILE A 190 -18.97 18.00 -20.77
CA ILE A 190 -18.74 19.30 -20.12
C ILE A 190 -20.00 20.18 -20.15
N ASP A 191 -20.15 21.01 -19.12
CA ASP A 191 -21.18 22.05 -19.01
C ASP A 191 -20.76 23.36 -19.70
N ASN A 192 -21.63 24.37 -19.64
CA ASN A 192 -21.37 25.68 -20.25
C ASN A 192 -20.17 26.43 -19.63
N SER A 193 -19.69 26.02 -18.44
CA SER A 193 -18.48 26.56 -17.81
C SER A 193 -17.18 25.88 -18.29
N GLY A 194 -17.30 24.85 -19.14
CA GLY A 194 -16.20 24.00 -19.56
C GLY A 194 -15.76 22.99 -18.49
N SER A 195 -16.58 22.78 -17.46
CA SER A 195 -16.31 21.79 -16.39
C SER A 195 -17.08 20.51 -16.66
N PHE A 196 -16.57 19.37 -16.22
CA PHE A 196 -17.26 18.09 -16.36
C PHE A 196 -18.61 18.09 -15.63
N LYS A 197 -19.65 17.63 -16.32
CA LYS A 197 -21.00 17.43 -15.78
C LYS A 197 -20.92 16.43 -14.64
N ARG A 198 -21.36 16.84 -13.45
CA ARG A 198 -21.37 15.98 -12.27
C ARG A 198 -22.29 14.78 -12.44
N ASP A 199 -23.40 14.96 -13.16
CA ASP A 199 -24.41 13.91 -13.34
C ASP A 199 -23.92 12.75 -14.22
N LEU A 200 -22.91 12.96 -15.06
CA LEU A 200 -22.28 11.90 -15.86
C LEU A 200 -21.13 11.19 -15.14
N ARG A 201 -20.77 11.65 -13.95
CA ARG A 201 -19.64 11.10 -13.20
C ARG A 201 -20.03 9.72 -12.69
N LEU A 202 -19.19 8.73 -12.98
CA LEU A 202 -19.29 7.43 -12.33
C LEU A 202 -18.91 7.63 -10.85
N ILE A 203 -19.92 7.56 -9.99
CA ILE A 203 -19.74 7.79 -8.56
C ILE A 203 -18.84 6.69 -8.00
N PHE A 204 -17.70 7.13 -7.45
CA PHE A 204 -16.88 6.28 -6.59
C PHE A 204 -17.70 5.99 -5.33
N PHE A 205 -17.94 4.72 -5.01
CA PHE A 205 -18.14 4.37 -3.61
C PHE A 205 -16.92 4.92 -2.84
N SER A 206 -17.16 5.66 -1.77
CA SER A 206 -16.12 6.41 -1.02
C SER A 206 -14.94 5.54 -0.55
N SER A 207 -15.09 4.22 -0.56
CA SER A 207 -14.03 3.23 -0.41
C SER A 207 -13.78 2.49 -1.73
N GLY A 208 -12.94 3.06 -2.61
CA GLY A 208 -12.82 2.69 -4.02
C GLY A 208 -12.79 1.19 -4.33
N ASN A 209 -13.77 0.69 -5.07
CA ASN A 209 -13.97 -0.73 -5.42
C ASN A 209 -12.96 -1.31 -6.43
N GLY A 210 -11.79 -0.68 -6.58
CA GLY A 210 -10.77 -1.19 -7.48
C GLY A 210 -9.88 -2.25 -6.84
N TRP A 211 -9.28 -3.09 -7.68
CA TRP A 211 -8.19 -4.00 -7.31
C TRP A 211 -7.05 -3.86 -8.32
N ARG A 212 -5.85 -4.24 -7.88
CA ARG A 212 -4.63 -4.18 -8.71
C ARG A 212 -4.14 -5.59 -8.95
N LEU A 213 -3.86 -5.92 -10.20
CA LEU A 213 -3.28 -7.20 -10.58
C LEU A 213 -1.87 -7.31 -9.99
N PRO A 214 -1.59 -8.30 -9.12
CA PRO A 214 -0.28 -8.46 -8.48
C PRO A 214 0.86 -8.47 -9.50
N GLY A 215 1.96 -7.80 -9.17
CA GLY A 215 3.14 -7.72 -10.04
C GLY A 215 3.00 -6.79 -11.25
N THR A 216 1.88 -6.10 -11.43
CA THR A 216 1.65 -5.20 -12.58
C THR A 216 1.16 -3.81 -12.16
N ASN A 217 1.07 -2.86 -13.10
CA ASN A 217 0.40 -1.57 -12.91
C ASN A 217 -1.07 -1.58 -13.39
N LYS A 218 -1.65 -2.76 -13.65
CA LYS A 218 -3.04 -2.89 -14.08
C LYS A 218 -3.99 -2.80 -12.90
N LYS A 219 -5.02 -1.96 -13.04
CA LYS A 219 -6.06 -1.74 -12.04
C LYS A 219 -7.43 -1.90 -12.68
N PHE A 220 -8.28 -2.69 -12.04
CA PHE A 220 -9.66 -2.88 -12.45
C PHE A 220 -10.56 -2.16 -11.46
N THR A 221 -11.62 -1.49 -11.94
CA THR A 221 -12.59 -0.79 -11.09
C THR A 221 -14.01 -1.15 -11.50
N SER A 222 -14.81 -1.62 -10.55
CA SER A 222 -16.19 -2.03 -10.79
C SER A 222 -17.20 -0.93 -10.46
N TYR A 223 -18.19 -0.72 -11.33
CA TYR A 223 -19.30 0.22 -11.15
C TYR A 223 -20.63 -0.51 -11.33
N LEU A 224 -21.47 -0.52 -10.29
CA LEU A 224 -22.74 -1.25 -10.24
C LEU A 224 -23.93 -0.30 -10.53
N PHE A 225 -24.90 -0.79 -11.31
CA PHE A 225 -26.07 -0.05 -11.78
C PHE A 225 -27.37 -0.85 -11.60
N ASP A 226 -28.50 -0.17 -11.54
CA ASP A 226 -29.84 -0.75 -11.39
C ASP A 226 -30.48 -1.12 -12.74
N PHE A 227 -31.26 -2.21 -12.76
CA PHE A 227 -32.06 -2.64 -13.93
C PHE A 227 -33.42 -1.95 -14.06
N ARG A 228 -33.88 -1.17 -13.07
CA ARG A 228 -35.16 -0.46 -13.15
C ARG A 228 -35.12 0.85 -12.36
N ASN A 229 -34.76 1.92 -13.03
CA ASN A 229 -35.29 3.25 -12.76
C ASN A 229 -35.19 4.07 -14.04
N THR A 230 -36.09 4.97 -14.37
CA THR A 230 -35.98 5.80 -15.59
C THR A 230 -34.94 6.93 -15.45
N ASP A 231 -33.94 6.74 -14.60
CA ASP A 231 -32.88 7.70 -14.30
C ASP A 231 -31.67 7.51 -15.24
N LEU A 232 -30.76 8.48 -15.23
CA LEU A 232 -29.64 8.69 -16.17
C LEU A 232 -28.65 7.50 -16.37
N PHE A 233 -28.81 6.38 -15.67
CA PHE A 233 -27.87 5.25 -15.69
C PHE A 233 -28.51 3.85 -15.70
N SER A 234 -29.71 3.73 -16.25
CA SER A 234 -30.39 2.42 -16.30
C SER A 234 -30.14 1.69 -17.60
N PHE A 235 -29.93 0.38 -17.47
CA PHE A 235 -29.67 -0.54 -18.58
C PHE A 235 -30.82 -1.55 -18.68
N LEU A 236 -31.68 -1.40 -19.69
CA LEU A 236 -32.88 -2.21 -19.83
C LEU A 236 -32.59 -3.54 -20.55
N PRO A 237 -33.16 -4.69 -20.10
CA PRO A 237 -32.98 -5.97 -20.78
C PRO A 237 -33.45 -5.92 -22.23
N GLY A 238 -32.67 -6.49 -23.15
CA GLY A 238 -32.94 -6.52 -24.58
C GLY A 238 -32.48 -5.28 -25.36
N HIS A 239 -32.13 -4.19 -24.66
CA HIS A 239 -31.66 -2.96 -25.30
C HIS A 239 -30.17 -3.02 -25.63
N THR A 240 -29.77 -2.24 -26.63
CA THR A 240 -28.38 -2.05 -27.03
C THR A 240 -27.98 -0.59 -26.82
N TYR A 241 -26.89 -0.38 -26.08
CA TYR A 241 -26.39 0.94 -25.74
C TYR A 241 -24.99 1.17 -26.32
N TYR A 242 -24.81 2.33 -26.92
CA TYR A 242 -23.53 2.89 -27.34
C TYR A 242 -22.95 3.68 -26.17
N CYS A 243 -22.09 3.03 -25.39
CA CYS A 243 -21.48 3.63 -24.20
C CYS A 243 -20.18 4.33 -24.57
N THR A 244 -19.99 5.54 -24.08
CA THR A 244 -18.72 6.25 -24.13
C THR A 244 -18.22 6.49 -22.70
N PHE A 245 -17.07 5.94 -22.38
CA PHE A 245 -16.36 6.14 -21.12
C PHE A 245 -15.33 7.23 -21.29
N LEU A 246 -15.31 8.19 -20.37
CA LEU A 246 -14.28 9.22 -20.31
C LEU A 246 -13.43 9.02 -19.07
N MET A 247 -12.11 8.99 -19.25
CA MET A 247 -11.14 9.00 -18.16
C MET A 247 -10.42 10.35 -18.13
N ASN A 248 -10.60 11.10 -17.04
CA ASN A 248 -9.85 12.33 -16.79
C ASN A 248 -8.79 12.09 -15.71
N PRO A 249 -7.50 12.18 -16.04
CA PRO A 249 -6.45 11.97 -15.06
C PRO A 249 -6.38 13.12 -14.04
N GLY A 250 -5.78 12.86 -12.88
CA GLY A 250 -5.47 13.87 -11.87
C GLY A 250 -6.65 14.39 -11.05
N GLY A 251 -7.86 13.88 -11.29
CA GLY A 251 -9.03 14.25 -10.49
C GLY A 251 -9.59 15.64 -10.76
N SER A 252 -9.11 16.33 -11.80
CA SER A 252 -9.59 17.66 -12.20
C SER A 252 -11.07 17.64 -12.58
N THR A 253 -11.74 18.77 -12.38
CA THR A 253 -13.11 19.04 -12.85
C THR A 253 -13.15 19.58 -14.27
N LYS A 254 -12.00 19.76 -14.93
CA LYS A 254 -11.88 20.20 -16.33
C LYS A 254 -11.01 19.22 -17.14
N PRO A 255 -11.23 19.12 -18.47
CA PRO A 255 -10.48 18.19 -19.30
C PRO A 255 -9.00 18.57 -19.41
N TYR A 256 -8.14 17.56 -19.29
CA TYR A 256 -6.73 17.64 -19.71
C TYR A 256 -6.56 17.16 -21.16
N SER A 257 -5.43 17.48 -21.78
CA SER A 257 -5.03 16.93 -23.09
C SER A 257 -5.00 15.40 -23.12
N GLU A 258 -4.71 14.78 -21.98
CA GLU A 258 -4.60 13.34 -21.77
C GLU A 258 -5.95 12.68 -21.44
N THR A 259 -7.05 13.43 -21.49
CA THR A 259 -8.40 12.87 -21.34
C THR A 259 -8.63 11.84 -22.43
N GLN A 260 -8.97 10.61 -22.02
CA GLN A 260 -9.19 9.50 -22.94
C GLN A 260 -10.67 9.17 -23.03
N LEU A 261 -11.12 8.83 -24.24
CA LEU A 261 -12.44 8.27 -24.50
C LEU A 261 -12.27 6.80 -24.90
N LEU A 262 -13.14 5.94 -24.39
CA LEU A 262 -13.25 4.55 -24.82
C LEU A 262 -14.72 4.25 -25.09
N GLN A 263 -15.02 3.80 -26.31
CA GLN A 263 -16.37 3.45 -26.71
C GLN A 263 -16.59 1.94 -26.63
N LYS A 264 -17.77 1.53 -26.16
CA LYS A 264 -18.17 0.14 -26.07
C LYS A 264 -19.66 0.03 -26.40
N VAL A 265 -19.98 -0.80 -27.40
CA VAL A 265 -21.36 -1.20 -27.65
C VAL A 265 -21.67 -2.37 -26.72
N ILE A 266 -22.78 -2.26 -25.99
CA ILE A 266 -23.25 -3.34 -25.11
C ILE A 266 -24.69 -3.70 -25.43
N THR A 267 -25.01 -4.99 -25.36
CA THR A 267 -26.39 -5.48 -25.42
C THR A 267 -26.71 -6.13 -24.09
N VAL A 268 -27.76 -5.64 -23.43
CA VAL A 268 -28.16 -6.11 -22.11
C VAL A 268 -28.93 -7.43 -22.27
N SER A 269 -28.23 -8.55 -22.16
CA SER A 269 -28.82 -9.88 -22.36
C SER A 269 -28.23 -10.92 -21.40
N ASP A 270 -28.82 -12.12 -21.41
CA ASP A 270 -28.30 -13.27 -20.66
C ASP A 270 -26.90 -13.70 -21.12
N ALA A 271 -26.51 -13.39 -22.36
CA ALA A 271 -25.16 -13.67 -22.86
C ALA A 271 -24.07 -12.84 -22.14
N ALA A 272 -24.45 -11.68 -21.58
CA ALA A 272 -23.57 -10.85 -20.76
C ALA A 272 -23.60 -11.24 -19.27
N ARG A 273 -24.26 -12.32 -18.88
CA ARG A 273 -24.35 -12.74 -17.49
C ARG A 273 -22.98 -13.14 -16.96
N LEU A 274 -22.64 -12.65 -15.76
CA LEU A 274 -21.41 -13.09 -15.10
C LEU A 274 -21.44 -14.62 -14.89
N PRO A 275 -20.40 -15.37 -15.30
CA PRO A 275 -20.39 -16.82 -15.14
C PRO A 275 -20.59 -17.24 -13.67
N ARG A 276 -21.62 -18.07 -13.45
CA ARG A 276 -21.98 -18.60 -12.12
C ARG A 276 -21.07 -19.72 -11.64
N SER A 277 -20.21 -20.24 -12.51
CA SER A 277 -19.24 -21.28 -12.23
C SER A 277 -17.86 -20.85 -12.71
N ASP A 278 -16.84 -21.09 -11.89
CA ASP A 278 -15.44 -20.78 -12.19
C ASP A 278 -14.55 -21.85 -11.52
N GLY A 279 -13.99 -22.74 -12.33
CA GLY A 279 -13.32 -23.94 -11.85
C GLY A 279 -14.29 -24.87 -11.10
N ASN A 280 -13.85 -25.36 -9.93
CA ASN A 280 -14.62 -26.29 -9.09
C ASN A 280 -15.63 -25.58 -8.17
N PHE A 281 -15.89 -24.31 -8.41
CA PHE A 281 -16.74 -23.47 -7.59
C PHE A 281 -17.87 -22.89 -8.41
N SER A 282 -19.02 -22.75 -7.78
CA SER A 282 -20.16 -22.03 -8.28
C SER A 282 -20.67 -21.07 -7.21
N TRP A 283 -21.44 -20.08 -7.61
CA TRP A 283 -22.00 -19.11 -6.69
C TRP A 283 -23.44 -18.75 -7.04
N GLN A 284 -24.16 -18.34 -6.00
CA GLN A 284 -25.53 -17.85 -6.10
C GLN A 284 -25.68 -16.59 -5.28
N LEU A 285 -26.50 -15.67 -5.79
CA LEU A 285 -26.76 -14.39 -5.17
C LEU A 285 -28.25 -14.28 -4.86
N THR A 286 -28.59 -13.91 -3.63
CA THR A 286 -29.97 -13.74 -3.18
C THR A 286 -30.12 -12.48 -2.31
N GLY A 287 -31.38 -12.07 -2.11
CA GLY A 287 -31.76 -10.94 -1.26
C GLY A 287 -32.13 -9.67 -2.03
N GLU A 288 -33.03 -8.87 -1.44
CA GLU A 288 -33.61 -7.67 -2.06
C GLU A 288 -32.99 -6.36 -1.53
N LYS A 289 -32.16 -6.40 -0.49
CA LYS A 289 -31.63 -5.20 0.17
C LYS A 289 -30.16 -5.35 0.59
N ASN A 290 -29.35 -4.33 0.30
CA ASN A 290 -27.93 -4.25 0.63
C ASN A 290 -27.67 -4.49 2.14
N PRO A 291 -26.96 -5.56 2.53
CA PRO A 291 -26.12 -6.41 1.69
C PRO A 291 -26.82 -7.66 1.12
N TYR A 292 -26.45 -8.02 -0.11
CA TYR A 292 -26.84 -9.28 -0.73
C TYR A 292 -26.19 -10.48 -0.03
N THR A 293 -26.83 -11.64 -0.12
CA THR A 293 -26.26 -12.91 0.33
C THR A 293 -25.61 -13.62 -0.85
N LEU A 294 -24.28 -13.74 -0.80
CA LEU A 294 -23.48 -14.51 -1.75
C LEU A 294 -23.18 -15.88 -1.14
N THR A 295 -23.77 -16.92 -1.73
CA THR A 295 -23.41 -18.31 -1.45
C THR A 295 -22.36 -18.75 -2.45
N ILE A 296 -21.22 -19.24 -1.99
CA ILE A 296 -20.18 -19.86 -2.82
C ILE A 296 -20.09 -21.33 -2.41
N GLU A 297 -20.27 -22.21 -3.38
CA GLU A 297 -20.28 -23.66 -3.17
C GLU A 297 -19.30 -24.33 -4.13
N GLY A 298 -18.49 -25.24 -3.62
CA GLY A 298 -17.53 -25.95 -4.45
C GLY A 298 -16.72 -26.99 -3.71
N SER A 299 -15.63 -27.43 -4.32
CA SER A 299 -14.73 -28.41 -3.72
C SER A 299 -13.25 -28.11 -4.01
N GLY A 300 -12.39 -28.48 -3.05
CA GLY A 300 -10.96 -28.25 -3.12
C GLY A 300 -10.53 -26.88 -2.61
N ARG A 301 -9.36 -26.40 -3.06
CA ARG A 301 -8.79 -25.13 -2.62
C ARG A 301 -9.47 -23.95 -3.31
N MET A 302 -9.98 -23.02 -2.53
CA MET A 302 -10.62 -21.81 -3.04
C MET A 302 -9.55 -20.78 -3.39
N GLN A 303 -9.13 -20.76 -4.66
CA GLN A 303 -8.13 -19.83 -5.18
C GLN A 303 -8.75 -18.48 -5.51
N GLY A 304 -8.17 -17.37 -5.07
CA GLY A 304 -8.67 -16.04 -5.43
C GLY A 304 -8.36 -15.60 -6.86
N LEU A 305 -7.30 -16.16 -7.44
CA LEU A 305 -6.81 -15.81 -8.77
C LEU A 305 -6.88 -17.01 -9.72
N THR A 306 -7.06 -16.70 -10.99
CA THR A 306 -6.87 -17.62 -12.12
C THR A 306 -5.37 -17.86 -12.35
N ALA A 307 -5.03 -18.84 -13.19
CA ALA A 307 -3.65 -19.10 -13.58
C ALA A 307 -2.95 -17.89 -14.25
N ASN A 308 -3.74 -16.97 -14.84
CA ASN A 308 -3.24 -15.74 -15.46
C ASN A 308 -3.19 -14.55 -14.47
N GLY A 309 -3.49 -14.78 -13.18
CA GLY A 309 -3.50 -13.77 -12.14
C GLY A 309 -4.79 -12.93 -12.06
N GLU A 310 -5.76 -13.14 -12.95
CA GLU A 310 -7.05 -12.43 -12.88
C GLU A 310 -7.90 -12.90 -11.71
N LEU A 311 -8.71 -12.01 -11.12
CA LEU A 311 -9.69 -12.41 -10.11
C LEU A 311 -10.71 -13.41 -10.66
N ARG A 312 -11.08 -14.38 -9.81
CA ARG A 312 -12.19 -15.29 -10.08
C ARG A 312 -13.51 -14.54 -10.16
N SER A 313 -14.48 -15.15 -10.82
CA SER A 313 -15.80 -14.56 -11.10
C SER A 313 -16.52 -14.11 -9.83
N TRP A 314 -16.45 -14.87 -8.74
CA TRP A 314 -17.05 -14.45 -7.46
C TRP A 314 -16.32 -13.26 -6.81
N ASN A 315 -15.01 -13.10 -7.01
CA ASN A 315 -14.28 -11.93 -6.51
C ASN A 315 -14.64 -10.67 -7.30
N LYS A 316 -14.78 -10.78 -8.63
CA LYS A 316 -15.32 -9.69 -9.47
C LYS A 316 -16.70 -9.27 -8.98
N LEU A 317 -17.55 -10.24 -8.64
CA LEU A 317 -18.86 -9.99 -8.02
C LEU A 317 -18.73 -9.25 -6.68
N LEU A 318 -17.87 -9.72 -5.76
CA LEU A 318 -17.67 -9.06 -4.46
C LEU A 318 -17.25 -7.58 -4.60
N HIS A 319 -16.38 -7.27 -5.57
CA HIS A 319 -16.02 -5.89 -5.93
C HIS A 319 -17.22 -5.08 -6.45
N ALA A 320 -18.04 -5.68 -7.31
CA ALA A 320 -19.23 -5.04 -7.86
C ALA A 320 -20.29 -4.74 -6.78
N LEU A 321 -20.47 -5.62 -5.79
CA LEU A 321 -21.47 -5.46 -4.72
C LEU A 321 -21.14 -4.36 -3.69
N GLY A 322 -20.08 -3.58 -3.90
CA GLY A 322 -19.72 -2.47 -3.00
C GLY A 322 -19.03 -2.93 -1.71
N ARG A 323 -18.26 -4.03 -1.80
CA ARG A 323 -17.40 -4.56 -0.73
C ARG A 323 -18.13 -5.04 0.53
N GLN A 324 -19.43 -5.27 0.44
CA GLN A 324 -20.23 -5.76 1.55
C GLN A 324 -21.19 -6.85 1.10
N ALA A 325 -21.21 -7.96 1.85
CA ALA A 325 -22.10 -9.08 1.59
C ALA A 325 -22.42 -9.84 2.89
N HIS A 326 -23.47 -10.65 2.87
CA HIS A 326 -23.49 -11.87 3.69
C HIS A 326 -22.81 -12.96 2.88
N LEU A 327 -21.87 -13.68 3.50
CA LEU A 327 -21.11 -14.72 2.81
C LEU A 327 -21.47 -16.08 3.40
N GLU A 328 -21.92 -16.98 2.54
CA GLU A 328 -22.13 -18.39 2.87
C GLU A 328 -21.15 -19.23 2.05
N LEU A 329 -20.30 -20.00 2.73
CA LEU A 329 -19.39 -20.93 2.08
C LEU A 329 -19.92 -22.36 2.27
N LYS A 330 -20.04 -23.13 1.19
CA LYS A 330 -20.65 -24.47 1.18
C LYS A 330 -19.81 -25.46 0.37
N GLY A 331 -20.10 -26.74 0.53
CA GLY A 331 -19.40 -27.83 -0.14
C GLY A 331 -18.12 -28.23 0.58
N ASN A 332 -17.25 -28.95 -0.14
CA ASN A 332 -16.01 -29.52 0.40
C ASN A 332 -14.80 -28.60 0.13
N ILE A 333 -14.88 -27.37 0.62
CA ILE A 333 -13.80 -26.39 0.49
C ILE A 333 -12.69 -26.79 1.45
N THR A 334 -11.49 -27.08 0.95
CA THR A 334 -10.39 -27.60 1.76
C THR A 334 -9.41 -26.52 2.21
N ALA A 335 -9.33 -25.40 1.51
CA ALA A 335 -8.50 -24.26 1.90
C ALA A 335 -9.04 -22.95 1.33
N LEU A 336 -8.73 -21.84 2.01
CA LEU A 336 -8.89 -20.49 1.47
C LEU A 336 -7.52 -19.95 1.09
N ASP A 337 -7.19 -19.88 -0.20
CA ASP A 337 -5.89 -19.38 -0.66
C ASP A 337 -5.84 -17.84 -0.62
N PRO A 338 -4.65 -17.21 -0.77
CA PRO A 338 -4.55 -15.77 -0.92
C PRO A 338 -5.52 -15.23 -1.99
N HIS A 339 -6.13 -14.09 -1.69
CA HIS A 339 -7.18 -13.46 -2.49
C HIS A 339 -8.51 -14.23 -2.63
N ALA A 340 -8.72 -15.39 -1.98
CA ALA A 340 -9.96 -16.17 -2.09
C ALA A 340 -11.23 -15.33 -1.88
N LEU A 341 -11.16 -14.40 -0.92
CA LEU A 341 -12.22 -13.47 -0.57
C LEU A 341 -11.80 -12.01 -0.84
N GLU A 342 -11.01 -11.77 -1.89
CA GLU A 342 -10.73 -10.42 -2.38
C GLU A 342 -12.03 -9.75 -2.85
N GLY A 343 -12.12 -8.43 -2.65
CA GLY A 343 -13.31 -7.66 -3.01
C GLY A 343 -14.38 -7.52 -1.93
N ILE A 344 -14.27 -8.19 -0.79
CA ILE A 344 -15.13 -7.94 0.38
C ILE A 344 -14.36 -7.31 1.54
N THR A 345 -14.93 -6.27 2.15
CA THR A 345 -14.40 -5.59 3.33
C THR A 345 -15.33 -5.72 4.53
N TYR A 346 -16.64 -5.85 4.32
CA TYR A 346 -17.62 -5.88 5.39
C TYR A 346 -18.56 -7.08 5.27
N ILE A 347 -18.48 -8.01 6.22
CA ILE A 347 -19.35 -9.19 6.33
C ILE A 347 -20.38 -8.93 7.44
N LYS A 348 -21.68 -8.88 7.10
CA LYS A 348 -22.72 -8.34 8.02
C LYS A 348 -23.40 -9.34 8.97
N LYS A 349 -23.43 -10.64 8.68
CA LYS A 349 -24.23 -11.64 9.43
C LYS A 349 -23.41 -12.88 9.78
N GLY A 350 -22.35 -12.62 10.52
CA GLY A 350 -21.36 -13.61 10.90
C GLY A 350 -20.68 -14.24 9.69
N LEU A 351 -19.81 -15.19 9.98
CA LEU A 351 -19.18 -16.05 9.01
C LEU A 351 -18.93 -17.41 9.66
N VAL A 352 -19.55 -18.44 9.11
CA VAL A 352 -19.28 -19.82 9.48
C VAL A 352 -18.40 -20.43 8.40
N LEU A 353 -17.17 -20.79 8.77
CA LEU A 353 -16.24 -21.46 7.87
C LEU A 353 -16.53 -22.98 7.85
N PRO A 354 -16.69 -23.62 6.68
CA PRO A 354 -16.92 -25.06 6.59
C PRO A 354 -15.85 -25.90 7.28
N ASP A 355 -16.27 -26.91 8.06
CA ASP A 355 -15.38 -27.82 8.78
C ASP A 355 -14.39 -28.59 7.87
N SER A 356 -14.63 -28.64 6.55
CA SER A 356 -13.70 -29.20 5.57
C SER A 356 -12.43 -28.37 5.35
N ILE A 357 -12.43 -27.09 5.76
CA ILE A 357 -11.29 -26.19 5.60
C ILE A 357 -10.18 -26.58 6.58
N VAL A 358 -9.02 -26.96 6.05
CA VAL A 358 -7.83 -27.30 6.82
C VAL A 358 -6.78 -26.18 6.82
N GLU A 359 -6.89 -25.20 5.91
CA GLU A 359 -5.93 -24.09 5.81
C GLU A 359 -6.62 -22.76 5.45
N ILE A 360 -6.26 -21.70 6.19
CA ILE A 360 -6.56 -20.32 5.83
C ILE A 360 -5.24 -19.68 5.41
N GLY A 361 -5.15 -19.26 4.15
CA GLY A 361 -3.96 -18.68 3.56
C GLY A 361 -3.69 -17.24 3.95
N ASP A 362 -2.62 -16.70 3.39
CA ASP A 362 -2.09 -15.38 3.73
C ASP A 362 -3.10 -14.27 3.42
N SER A 363 -3.24 -13.34 4.36
CA SER A 363 -4.05 -12.13 4.26
C SER A 363 -5.54 -12.31 3.90
N VAL A 364 -6.10 -13.52 3.94
CA VAL A 364 -7.47 -13.82 3.48
C VAL A 364 -8.53 -12.96 4.17
N PHE A 365 -8.40 -12.68 5.46
CA PHE A 365 -9.28 -11.82 6.26
C PHE A 365 -8.63 -10.49 6.68
N SER A 366 -7.49 -10.13 6.07
CA SER A 366 -6.77 -8.91 6.38
C SER A 366 -7.61 -7.67 6.09
N LYS A 367 -7.64 -6.73 7.04
CA LYS A 367 -8.38 -5.46 7.00
C LYS A 367 -9.90 -5.61 6.76
N LYS A 368 -10.48 -6.79 7.03
CA LYS A 368 -11.94 -7.00 6.93
C LYS A 368 -12.64 -6.63 8.23
N SER A 369 -13.95 -6.50 8.15
CA SER A 369 -14.85 -6.32 9.30
C SER A 369 -15.90 -7.41 9.26
N ILE A 370 -16.06 -8.14 10.36
CA ILE A 370 -17.06 -9.19 10.51
C ILE A 370 -17.98 -8.81 11.65
N VAL A 371 -19.28 -8.67 11.34
CA VAL A 371 -20.33 -8.38 12.29
C VAL A 371 -21.10 -9.65 12.57
N GLY A 372 -21.37 -9.95 13.84
CA GLY A 372 -21.94 -11.24 14.25
C GLY A 372 -20.86 -12.28 14.49
N ASN A 373 -21.22 -13.56 14.58
CA ASN A 373 -20.30 -14.62 15.01
C ASN A 373 -19.32 -15.03 13.91
N LEU A 374 -18.04 -15.19 14.24
CA LEU A 374 -17.04 -15.86 13.41
C LEU A 374 -16.81 -17.26 13.98
N VAL A 375 -17.10 -18.30 13.19
CA VAL A 375 -16.89 -19.70 13.58
C VAL A 375 -15.76 -20.29 12.75
N PHE A 376 -14.66 -20.65 13.42
CA PHE A 376 -13.53 -21.35 12.81
C PHE A 376 -13.88 -22.81 12.49
N PRO A 377 -13.27 -23.40 11.44
CA PRO A 377 -13.55 -24.77 11.05
C PRO A 377 -12.84 -25.76 11.99
N LYS A 378 -13.52 -26.86 12.36
CA LYS A 378 -12.98 -27.81 13.35
C LYS A 378 -11.71 -28.53 12.91
N ASN A 379 -11.50 -28.72 11.62
CA ASN A 379 -10.32 -29.42 11.09
C ASN A 379 -9.19 -28.46 10.66
N LEU A 380 -9.25 -27.18 11.07
CA LEU A 380 -8.23 -26.21 10.70
C LEU A 380 -6.86 -26.60 11.26
N LYS A 381 -5.86 -26.70 10.39
CA LYS A 381 -4.47 -27.02 10.74
C LYS A 381 -3.53 -25.83 10.67
N LYS A 382 -3.80 -24.88 9.78
CA LYS A 382 -2.89 -23.77 9.50
C LYS A 382 -3.60 -22.45 9.26
N ILE A 383 -3.06 -21.39 9.87
CA ILE A 383 -3.40 -19.99 9.61
C ILE A 383 -2.17 -19.30 9.02
N GLY A 384 -2.32 -18.70 7.85
CA GLY A 384 -1.25 -18.04 7.10
C GLY A 384 -0.82 -16.68 7.65
N ASN A 385 0.17 -16.09 7.00
CA ASN A 385 0.74 -14.81 7.38
C ASN A 385 -0.27 -13.68 7.19
N SER A 386 -0.38 -12.80 8.19
CA SER A 386 -1.30 -11.67 8.19
C SER A 386 -2.77 -12.04 7.92
N ALA A 387 -3.16 -13.33 8.07
CA ALA A 387 -4.47 -13.84 7.67
C ALA A 387 -5.64 -13.01 8.22
N PHE A 388 -5.54 -12.55 9.47
CA PHE A 388 -6.51 -11.73 10.20
C PHE A 388 -5.93 -10.36 10.63
N ARG A 389 -4.86 -9.89 9.99
CA ARG A 389 -4.23 -8.61 10.33
C ARG A 389 -5.24 -7.47 10.17
N ASN A 390 -5.33 -6.55 11.13
CA ASN A 390 -6.28 -5.42 11.09
C ASN A 390 -7.76 -5.83 10.99
N LEU A 391 -8.12 -7.06 11.38
CA LEU A 391 -9.50 -7.51 11.44
C LEU A 391 -10.29 -6.68 12.47
N SER A 392 -11.50 -6.28 12.10
CA SER A 392 -12.50 -5.72 13.00
C SER A 392 -13.57 -6.77 13.30
N TYR A 393 -13.52 -7.36 14.49
CA TYR A 393 -14.46 -8.39 14.93
C TYR A 393 -14.76 -8.20 16.41
N LYS A 394 -16.05 -8.16 16.76
CA LYS A 394 -16.50 -7.98 18.15
C LYS A 394 -16.84 -9.34 18.74
N GLY A 395 -15.95 -9.86 19.58
CA GLY A 395 -16.11 -11.14 20.26
C GLY A 395 -14.77 -11.82 20.52
N ASP A 396 -14.82 -12.94 21.22
CA ASP A 396 -13.63 -13.75 21.46
C ASP A 396 -13.27 -14.60 20.24
N LEU A 397 -11.98 -14.81 20.05
CA LEU A 397 -11.40 -15.61 18.98
C LEU A 397 -10.88 -16.92 19.58
N SER A 398 -11.77 -17.89 19.72
CA SER A 398 -11.43 -19.24 20.13
C SER A 398 -10.92 -20.03 18.92
N LEU A 399 -9.60 -20.24 18.85
CA LEU A 399 -8.99 -21.00 17.76
C LEU A 399 -9.25 -22.51 17.96
N PRO A 400 -9.50 -23.28 16.89
CA PRO A 400 -10.02 -24.64 16.99
C PRO A 400 -8.95 -25.65 17.41
N ASP A 401 -9.35 -26.66 18.19
CA ASP A 401 -8.49 -27.81 18.52
C ASP A 401 -7.97 -28.48 17.26
N GLY A 402 -6.71 -28.93 17.30
CA GLY A 402 -6.05 -29.53 16.16
C GLY A 402 -5.34 -28.52 15.25
N LEU A 403 -5.47 -27.21 15.50
CA LEU A 403 -4.65 -26.17 14.87
C LEU A 403 -3.17 -26.36 15.23
N GLU A 404 -2.30 -26.42 14.24
CA GLU A 404 -0.88 -26.73 14.39
C GLU A 404 0.02 -25.48 14.26
N SER A 405 -0.33 -24.56 13.36
CA SER A 405 0.51 -23.41 13.03
C SER A 405 -0.26 -22.10 12.82
N ILE A 406 0.31 -21.01 13.34
CA ILE A 406 -0.16 -19.63 13.20
C ILE A 406 0.95 -18.79 12.57
N GLY A 407 0.68 -18.17 11.42
CA GLY A 407 1.65 -17.40 10.64
C GLY A 407 2.08 -16.07 11.25
N GLU A 408 3.09 -15.46 10.61
CA GLU A 408 3.62 -14.15 10.99
C GLU A 408 2.55 -13.07 10.91
N SER A 409 2.45 -12.22 11.94
CA SER A 409 1.47 -11.13 12.02
C SER A 409 0.01 -11.56 11.81
N ALA A 410 -0.33 -12.85 11.97
CA ALA A 410 -1.63 -13.41 11.62
C ALA A 410 -2.82 -12.63 12.23
N PHE A 411 -2.75 -12.23 13.49
CA PHE A 411 -3.75 -11.45 14.23
C PHE A 411 -3.19 -10.09 14.67
N ARG A 412 -2.25 -9.53 13.92
CA ARG A 412 -1.66 -8.23 14.25
C ARG A 412 -2.67 -7.09 14.13
N ASP A 413 -2.64 -6.15 15.06
CA ASP A 413 -3.46 -4.93 15.08
C ASP A 413 -4.97 -5.18 14.96
N LEU A 414 -5.52 -6.18 15.65
CA LEU A 414 -6.97 -6.32 15.79
C LEU A 414 -7.57 -5.00 16.30
N LYS A 415 -8.64 -4.55 15.61
CA LYS A 415 -9.21 -3.21 15.81
C LYS A 415 -10.10 -3.11 17.05
N GLU A 416 -10.67 -4.23 17.45
CA GLU A 416 -11.48 -4.35 18.66
C GLU A 416 -10.61 -4.85 19.84
N SER A 417 -11.22 -5.03 21.01
CA SER A 417 -10.61 -5.76 22.13
C SER A 417 -11.12 -7.19 22.06
N ASN A 418 -10.19 -8.13 21.90
CA ASN A 418 -10.49 -9.55 21.72
C ASN A 418 -9.76 -10.38 22.77
N THR A 419 -10.43 -11.39 23.35
CA THR A 419 -9.72 -12.52 23.96
C THR A 419 -9.40 -13.53 22.86
N ILE A 420 -8.15 -13.98 22.79
CA ILE A 420 -7.69 -14.97 21.82
C ILE A 420 -7.26 -16.21 22.60
N THR A 421 -7.96 -17.32 22.38
CA THR A 421 -7.66 -18.61 23.01
C THR A 421 -6.88 -19.47 22.03
N ILE A 422 -5.63 -19.78 22.36
CA ILE A 422 -4.72 -20.62 21.56
C ILE A 422 -4.80 -22.06 22.11
N PRO A 423 -5.17 -23.06 21.30
CA PRO A 423 -5.34 -24.44 21.74
C PRO A 423 -4.00 -25.13 21.96
N ALA A 424 -4.03 -26.22 22.72
CA ALA A 424 -2.84 -26.99 23.11
C ALA A 424 -2.08 -27.62 21.91
N SER A 425 -2.77 -27.82 20.79
CA SER A 425 -2.20 -28.43 19.58
C SER A 425 -1.23 -27.54 18.81
N VAL A 426 -1.18 -26.23 19.10
CA VAL A 426 -0.32 -25.30 18.36
C VAL A 426 1.14 -25.56 18.71
N THR A 427 1.95 -25.79 17.69
CA THR A 427 3.40 -26.05 17.83
C THR A 427 4.25 -24.95 17.20
N HIS A 428 3.65 -24.09 16.36
CA HIS A 428 4.33 -22.97 15.72
C HIS A 428 3.50 -21.69 15.74
N ILE A 429 4.14 -20.59 16.16
CA ILE A 429 3.59 -19.23 16.12
C ILE A 429 4.63 -18.33 15.45
N GLY A 430 4.23 -17.60 14.42
CA GLY A 430 5.08 -16.67 13.67
C GLY A 430 5.29 -15.34 14.40
N ALA A 431 6.34 -14.61 14.01
CA ALA A 431 6.68 -13.33 14.64
C ALA A 431 5.51 -12.33 14.57
N GLY A 432 5.29 -11.61 15.65
CA GLY A 432 4.26 -10.60 15.78
C GLY A 432 2.82 -11.09 15.56
N ALA A 433 2.58 -12.41 15.64
CA ALA A 433 1.28 -13.02 15.36
C ALA A 433 0.11 -12.33 16.09
N PHE A 434 0.33 -11.84 17.32
CA PHE A 434 -0.68 -11.15 18.12
C PHE A 434 -0.22 -9.75 18.52
N TYR A 435 0.72 -9.17 17.77
CA TYR A 435 1.31 -7.88 18.09
C TYR A 435 0.30 -6.75 17.87
N LYS A 436 0.44 -5.69 18.64
CA LYS A 436 -0.36 -4.48 18.48
C LYS A 436 0.60 -3.30 18.53
N ASP A 437 0.58 -2.47 17.49
CA ASP A 437 1.48 -1.32 17.39
C ASP A 437 0.99 -0.13 18.23
N ARG A 438 -0.34 -0.03 18.44
CA ARG A 438 -0.97 1.08 19.15
C ARG A 438 -2.15 0.59 19.99
N MET A 439 -2.33 1.18 21.18
CA MET A 439 -3.55 1.01 21.97
C MET A 439 -4.76 1.55 21.20
N SER A 440 -5.77 0.73 20.94
CA SER A 440 -7.03 1.25 20.39
C SER A 440 -7.91 1.77 21.52
N TYR A 441 -8.80 2.71 21.22
CA TYR A 441 -9.79 3.23 22.18
C TYR A 441 -10.74 2.13 22.72
N LYS A 442 -10.70 0.92 22.13
CA LYS A 442 -11.47 -0.26 22.54
C LYS A 442 -10.81 -1.09 23.63
N GLY A 443 -9.54 -0.85 23.95
CA GLY A 443 -8.84 -1.58 25.02
C GLY A 443 -7.72 -2.50 24.53
N LYS A 444 -7.20 -3.28 25.47
CA LYS A 444 -6.15 -4.29 25.23
C LYS A 444 -6.76 -5.55 24.64
N ASN A 445 -5.94 -6.32 23.92
CA ASN A 445 -6.27 -7.71 23.66
C ASN A 445 -5.93 -8.56 24.90
N ARG A 446 -6.52 -9.74 25.02
CA ARG A 446 -6.12 -10.74 26.01
C ARG A 446 -5.77 -12.05 25.30
N ILE A 447 -4.71 -12.72 25.72
CA ILE A 447 -4.31 -14.02 25.15
C ILE A 447 -4.35 -15.09 26.24
N GLU A 448 -5.10 -16.14 25.97
CA GLU A 448 -5.11 -17.39 26.73
C GLU A 448 -4.34 -18.43 25.94
N ASN A 449 -3.12 -18.71 26.37
CA ASN A 449 -2.25 -19.65 25.67
C ASN A 449 -2.26 -21.01 26.36
N HIS A 450 -2.85 -22.01 25.71
CA HIS A 450 -2.79 -23.41 26.16
C HIS A 450 -1.74 -24.24 25.41
N SER A 451 -1.07 -23.64 24.42
CA SER A 451 -0.03 -24.31 23.64
C SER A 451 1.28 -24.43 24.42
N SER A 452 2.18 -25.29 23.93
CA SER A 452 3.56 -25.37 24.44
C SER A 452 4.45 -24.20 23.99
N VAL A 453 3.98 -23.36 23.06
CA VAL A 453 4.76 -22.24 22.53
C VAL A 453 4.70 -21.08 23.51
N LYS A 454 5.85 -20.72 24.08
CA LYS A 454 6.00 -19.64 25.04
C LYS A 454 5.84 -18.28 24.36
N LEU A 455 5.06 -17.38 24.96
CA LEU A 455 4.82 -16.05 24.38
C LEU A 455 5.76 -15.01 25.02
N GLY A 456 6.71 -14.51 24.23
CA GLY A 456 7.51 -13.33 24.52
C GLY A 456 7.09 -12.08 23.73
N THR A 457 7.85 -11.00 23.88
CA THR A 457 7.66 -9.71 23.19
C THR A 457 7.76 -9.79 21.66
N ARG A 458 8.30 -10.91 21.15
CA ARG A 458 8.34 -11.21 19.72
C ARG A 458 7.00 -11.66 19.12
N TYR A 459 5.99 -11.95 19.93
CA TYR A 459 4.68 -12.37 19.44
C TYR A 459 3.60 -11.36 19.80
N VAL A 460 3.81 -10.68 20.93
CA VAL A 460 2.81 -9.87 21.63
C VAL A 460 3.45 -8.56 22.07
N ASN A 461 2.71 -7.46 22.00
CA ASN A 461 3.11 -6.21 22.65
C ASN A 461 2.55 -6.17 24.08
N PRO A 462 3.38 -6.27 25.15
CA PRO A 462 2.92 -6.31 26.53
C PRO A 462 2.24 -5.02 27.00
N LEU A 463 2.45 -3.89 26.31
CA LEU A 463 1.78 -2.63 26.65
C LEU A 463 0.29 -2.68 26.27
N PHE A 464 -0.05 -3.36 25.17
CA PHE A 464 -1.37 -3.33 24.56
C PHE A 464 -2.09 -4.67 24.56
N THR A 465 -1.50 -5.69 25.19
CA THR A 465 -2.05 -7.03 25.28
C THR A 465 -1.77 -7.63 26.65
N GLU A 466 -2.80 -8.21 27.25
CA GLU A 466 -2.72 -9.00 28.48
C GLU A 466 -2.46 -10.46 28.14
N TYR A 467 -1.43 -11.06 28.72
CA TYR A 467 -1.11 -12.47 28.53
C TYR A 467 -0.24 -12.96 29.69
N THR A 468 -0.21 -14.26 29.93
CA THR A 468 0.74 -14.84 30.89
C THR A 468 2.13 -14.76 30.29
N THR A 469 2.98 -13.92 30.88
CA THR A 469 4.36 -13.71 30.42
C THR A 469 5.20 -14.95 30.64
N ASP A 470 5.88 -15.40 29.58
CA ASP A 470 7.04 -16.28 29.69
C ASP A 470 8.28 -15.44 29.43
N ASP A 471 9.15 -15.32 30.44
CA ASP A 471 10.27 -14.38 30.51
C ASP A 471 11.58 -14.96 29.96
N SER A 472 11.50 -15.86 28.98
CA SER A 472 12.64 -16.62 28.43
C SER A 472 13.68 -15.81 27.62
N GLY A 473 13.79 -14.50 27.81
CA GLY A 473 14.94 -13.70 27.37
C GLY A 473 15.08 -13.48 25.86
N GLU A 474 14.01 -13.59 25.07
CA GLU A 474 14.05 -13.34 23.62
C GLU A 474 13.97 -11.83 23.30
N ALA A 475 14.73 -11.40 22.28
CA ALA A 475 14.81 -10.01 21.86
C ALA A 475 13.45 -9.47 21.34
N PRO A 476 13.05 -8.24 21.70
CA PRO A 476 11.82 -7.62 21.23
C PRO A 476 11.86 -7.30 19.73
N ILE A 477 10.70 -7.33 19.06
CA ILE A 477 10.58 -6.89 17.66
C ILE A 477 10.85 -5.38 17.55
N PRO A 478 11.63 -4.90 16.57
CA PRO A 478 11.76 -3.48 16.26
C PRO A 478 10.40 -2.84 15.97
N SER A 479 10.12 -1.69 16.58
CA SER A 479 8.88 -0.94 16.34
C SER A 479 8.67 -0.69 14.85
N TYR A 480 7.51 -1.09 14.33
CA TYR A 480 7.13 -0.85 12.95
C TYR A 480 6.77 0.64 12.79
N SER A 481 7.69 1.42 12.23
CA SER A 481 7.35 2.74 11.69
C SER A 481 6.43 2.50 10.49
N GLY A 482 5.13 2.69 10.72
CA GLY A 482 4.13 2.56 9.68
C GLY A 482 4.50 3.43 8.49
N SER A 483 4.72 2.82 7.33
CA SER A 483 4.65 3.53 6.06
C SER A 483 3.19 3.94 5.86
N GLY A 484 2.92 5.20 6.21
CA GLY A 484 1.72 5.90 5.85
C GLY A 484 1.48 5.79 4.35
N ASN A 485 0.26 5.43 4.00
CA ASN A 485 -0.22 5.49 2.63
C ASN A 485 -0.44 6.98 2.31
N GLY A 486 0.39 7.57 1.44
CA GLY A 486 0.15 8.92 0.91
C GLY A 486 1.38 9.57 0.30
N GLY A 487 1.24 10.08 -0.93
CA GLY A 487 2.13 11.12 -1.48
C GLY A 487 3.04 10.69 -2.62
N SER A 488 2.49 10.66 -3.83
CA SER A 488 3.26 10.72 -5.07
C SER A 488 4.09 12.01 -5.14
N GLY A 489 5.42 11.90 -5.10
CA GLY A 489 6.38 12.97 -5.38
C GLY A 489 7.27 12.59 -6.57
N ARG A 490 7.46 13.55 -7.48
CA ARG A 490 7.99 13.43 -8.85
C ARG A 490 9.53 13.37 -8.94
N GLY A 491 10.00 12.91 -10.11
CA GLY A 491 11.30 13.23 -10.74
C GLY A 491 12.27 12.06 -10.79
N GLY A 492 12.97 11.71 -11.86
CA GLY A 492 13.13 12.29 -13.20
C GLY A 492 13.96 11.33 -14.06
N SER A 493 13.79 11.41 -15.38
CA SER A 493 14.32 10.49 -16.40
C SER A 493 15.79 10.73 -16.77
N SER A 494 16.45 9.65 -17.19
CA SER A 494 17.36 9.58 -18.35
C SER A 494 17.35 8.10 -18.81
N GLY A 495 17.21 7.70 -20.07
CA GLY A 495 17.55 8.29 -21.35
C GLY A 495 18.54 7.33 -22.03
N GLY A 496 18.11 6.53 -23.01
CA GLY A 496 19.02 5.65 -23.76
C GLY A 496 18.31 4.65 -24.66
N SER A 497 18.65 4.68 -25.95
CA SER A 497 17.89 4.20 -27.11
C SER A 497 18.39 2.88 -27.72
N GLY A 498 17.56 2.29 -28.61
CA GLY A 498 17.95 1.34 -29.67
C GLY A 498 17.66 -0.13 -29.32
N GLY A 499 17.12 -1.01 -30.18
CA GLY A 499 16.77 -0.95 -31.60
C GLY A 499 16.69 -2.40 -32.13
N SER A 500 15.53 -2.76 -32.70
CA SER A 500 15.30 -3.62 -33.89
C SER A 500 15.66 -5.14 -33.93
N GLY A 501 14.64 -5.92 -34.34
CA GLY A 501 14.71 -7.15 -35.17
C GLY A 501 14.66 -8.48 -34.40
N GLY A 502 13.89 -9.53 -34.75
CA GLY A 502 12.99 -9.85 -35.86
C GLY A 502 12.96 -11.38 -36.07
N GLY A 503 11.77 -11.98 -36.27
CA GLY A 503 11.54 -13.33 -36.85
C GLY A 503 11.62 -14.54 -35.91
N SER A 504 10.50 -15.23 -35.59
CA SER A 504 9.95 -16.45 -36.25
C SER A 504 10.80 -17.72 -36.01
N SER A 505 10.36 -18.93 -35.68
CA SER A 505 9.10 -19.72 -35.61
C SER A 505 9.54 -21.09 -35.00
N SER A 506 8.82 -21.81 -34.14
CA SER A 506 7.75 -22.82 -34.39
C SER A 506 8.04 -24.07 -33.52
N GLY A 507 7.00 -24.73 -32.99
CA GLY A 507 7.05 -26.12 -32.54
C GLY A 507 6.69 -26.35 -31.06
N GLY A 508 5.48 -26.87 -30.78
CA GLY A 508 5.01 -27.23 -29.42
C GLY A 508 5.79 -28.41 -28.81
N ASN A 509 5.65 -28.77 -27.53
CA ASN A 509 4.44 -29.08 -26.77
C ASN A 509 4.76 -29.14 -25.26
N SER A 510 3.73 -28.99 -24.43
CA SER A 510 3.64 -29.37 -23.01
C SER A 510 4.73 -28.88 -22.04
N GLY A 511 4.48 -27.71 -21.45
CA GLY A 511 5.11 -27.29 -20.20
C GLY A 511 4.24 -26.22 -19.55
N THR A 512 3.54 -26.59 -18.48
CA THR A 512 2.74 -25.67 -17.65
C THR A 512 3.53 -24.38 -17.32
N PRO A 513 2.97 -23.17 -17.54
CA PRO A 513 3.60 -21.93 -17.13
C PRO A 513 3.73 -21.86 -15.61
N MET A 514 4.94 -21.64 -15.14
CA MET A 514 5.33 -21.59 -13.73
C MET A 514 5.04 -20.18 -13.17
N VAL A 515 4.20 -20.08 -12.14
CA VAL A 515 3.86 -18.83 -11.43
C VAL A 515 4.75 -18.68 -10.18
N LEU A 516 5.14 -17.43 -9.94
CA LEU A 516 5.98 -16.91 -8.85
C LEU A 516 5.45 -17.26 -7.45
N GLY A 517 6.34 -17.78 -6.62
CA GLY A 517 6.15 -18.05 -5.19
C GLY A 517 7.18 -19.07 -4.77
N ALA A 518 8.23 -18.62 -4.07
CA ALA A 518 9.27 -19.52 -3.58
C ALA A 518 8.68 -20.51 -2.57
N ASP A 519 8.46 -21.74 -3.02
CA ASP A 519 8.48 -22.95 -2.22
C ASP A 519 8.66 -24.15 -3.17
N ARG A 520 9.88 -24.30 -3.70
CA ARG A 520 10.34 -25.61 -4.19
C ARG A 520 11.81 -25.78 -3.82
N ASN A 521 12.07 -26.72 -2.92
CA ASN A 521 13.34 -27.43 -2.92
C ASN A 521 13.51 -28.04 -4.32
N LEU A 522 14.40 -27.48 -5.13
CA LEU A 522 14.88 -28.18 -6.31
C LEU A 522 15.68 -29.40 -5.81
N PRO A 523 15.48 -30.59 -6.40
CA PRO A 523 16.36 -31.72 -6.11
C PRO A 523 17.81 -31.33 -6.46
N SER A 524 18.76 -31.91 -5.73
CA SER A 524 20.19 -31.60 -5.62
C SER A 524 21.05 -31.70 -6.90
N ASN A 525 20.43 -31.61 -8.08
CA ASN A 525 21.01 -31.80 -9.40
C ASN A 525 20.64 -30.61 -10.31
N VAL A 526 21.06 -29.41 -9.89
CA VAL A 526 21.00 -28.18 -10.70
C VAL A 526 22.10 -28.21 -11.76
N ASN A 527 21.74 -28.01 -13.02
CA ASN A 527 22.67 -28.00 -14.14
C ASN A 527 23.33 -26.61 -14.30
N TRP A 528 24.39 -26.38 -13.52
CA TRP A 528 25.21 -25.19 -13.63
C TRP A 528 26.01 -25.18 -14.92
N GLN A 529 25.95 -24.05 -15.62
CA GLN A 529 26.69 -23.77 -16.83
C GLN A 529 27.59 -22.56 -16.58
N ARG A 530 28.74 -22.50 -17.25
CA ARG A 530 29.66 -21.36 -17.18
C ARG A 530 30.11 -20.98 -18.57
N ASP A 531 30.01 -19.69 -18.88
CA ASP A 531 30.59 -19.10 -20.08
C ASP A 531 31.48 -17.90 -19.70
N THR A 532 31.82 -17.07 -20.70
CA THR A 532 32.66 -15.89 -20.52
C THR A 532 31.99 -14.76 -19.73
N LYS A 533 30.67 -14.77 -19.57
CA LYS A 533 29.90 -13.78 -18.80
C LYS A 533 29.67 -14.20 -17.35
N GLY A 534 29.61 -15.51 -17.08
CA GLY A 534 29.53 -16.01 -15.71
C GLY A 534 28.82 -17.35 -15.58
N TRP A 535 28.43 -17.68 -14.36
CA TRP A 535 27.65 -18.87 -14.06
C TRP A 535 26.16 -18.64 -14.34
N TRP A 536 25.47 -19.63 -14.90
CA TRP A 536 24.02 -19.62 -15.12
C TRP A 536 23.46 -21.04 -14.97
N ILE A 537 22.13 -21.19 -14.98
CA ILE A 537 21.47 -22.50 -14.84
C ILE A 537 20.68 -22.79 -16.10
N LEU A 538 20.89 -23.96 -16.70
CA LEU A 538 20.06 -24.46 -17.78
C LEU A 538 19.03 -25.45 -17.23
N ASN A 539 17.76 -25.08 -17.30
CA ASN A 539 16.66 -25.95 -16.92
C ASN A 539 16.46 -27.07 -17.96
N PRO A 540 15.88 -28.23 -17.58
CA PRO A 540 15.65 -29.33 -18.50
C PRO A 540 14.76 -29.00 -19.71
N ASP A 541 13.90 -27.99 -19.59
CA ASP A 541 13.04 -27.47 -20.67
C ASP A 541 13.76 -26.47 -21.60
N GLY A 542 15.06 -26.26 -21.41
CA GLY A 542 15.87 -25.30 -22.16
C GLY A 542 15.78 -23.85 -21.66
N SER A 543 14.95 -23.56 -20.66
CA SER A 543 14.84 -22.24 -20.05
C SER A 543 15.97 -21.97 -19.03
N TYR A 544 16.10 -20.73 -18.57
CA TYR A 544 17.09 -20.35 -17.56
C TYR A 544 16.58 -19.19 -16.69
N PRO A 545 17.03 -19.08 -15.42
CA PRO A 545 16.50 -18.11 -14.48
C PRO A 545 16.90 -16.68 -14.81
N LYS A 546 15.97 -15.71 -14.68
CA LYS A 546 16.24 -14.27 -14.88
C LYS A 546 15.59 -13.41 -13.81
N SER A 547 16.31 -12.42 -13.29
CA SER A 547 15.85 -11.46 -12.26
C SER A 547 15.16 -12.12 -11.07
N GLN A 548 15.71 -13.23 -10.57
CA GLN A 548 15.05 -14.03 -9.54
C GLN A 548 16.01 -14.66 -8.55
N TRP A 549 15.47 -14.92 -7.35
CA TRP A 549 16.12 -15.64 -6.27
C TRP A 549 15.91 -17.14 -6.43
N LEU A 550 16.94 -17.94 -6.17
CA LEU A 550 16.85 -19.40 -6.14
C LEU A 550 17.48 -19.95 -4.88
N TRP A 551 16.79 -20.90 -4.24
CA TRP A 551 17.30 -21.67 -3.11
C TRP A 551 17.90 -22.98 -3.61
N ILE A 552 19.23 -23.09 -3.55
CA ILE A 552 19.98 -24.21 -4.12
C ILE A 552 20.93 -24.74 -3.04
N ASN A 553 20.85 -26.04 -2.73
CA ASN A 553 21.70 -26.69 -1.73
C ASN A 553 21.73 -25.94 -0.38
N ASN A 554 20.55 -25.56 0.10
CA ASN A 554 20.35 -24.85 1.37
C ASN A 554 21.02 -23.46 1.43
N ARG A 555 21.14 -22.79 0.27
CA ARG A 555 21.73 -21.46 0.12
C ARG A 555 20.94 -20.63 -0.89
N TRP A 556 20.84 -19.32 -0.64
CA TRP A 556 20.22 -18.37 -1.57
C TRP A 556 21.25 -17.90 -2.61
N TYR A 557 20.80 -17.88 -3.86
CA TYR A 557 21.49 -17.30 -5.02
C TYR A 557 20.54 -16.30 -5.69
N TYR A 558 21.09 -15.28 -6.36
CA TYR A 558 20.31 -14.36 -7.18
C TYR A 558 20.82 -14.40 -8.62
N PHE A 559 19.92 -14.35 -9.59
CA PHE A 559 20.24 -14.31 -11.01
C PHE A 559 19.80 -12.98 -11.61
N ASN A 560 20.68 -12.31 -12.34
CA ASN A 560 20.45 -11.00 -12.93
C ASN A 560 19.48 -11.06 -14.13
N GLN A 561 19.23 -9.92 -14.77
CA GLN A 561 18.29 -9.83 -15.90
C GLN A 561 18.72 -10.63 -17.14
N GLU A 562 20.02 -10.83 -17.31
CA GLU A 562 20.58 -11.66 -18.39
C GLU A 562 20.56 -13.16 -18.04
N GLY A 563 20.32 -13.49 -16.77
CA GLY A 563 20.21 -14.84 -16.25
C GLY A 563 21.50 -15.44 -15.72
N TYR A 564 22.49 -14.60 -15.45
CA TYR A 564 23.74 -14.98 -14.80
C TYR A 564 23.64 -14.79 -13.28
N MET A 565 24.26 -15.69 -12.55
CA MET A 565 24.41 -15.66 -11.10
C MET A 565 25.11 -14.37 -10.67
N PHE A 566 24.51 -13.67 -9.72
CA PHE A 566 24.98 -12.39 -9.21
C PHE A 566 25.96 -12.59 -8.06
N THR A 567 26.97 -11.72 -8.00
CA THR A 567 27.97 -11.65 -6.92
C THR A 567 28.10 -10.20 -6.46
N GLY A 568 28.43 -9.99 -5.19
CA GLY A 568 28.62 -8.66 -4.60
C GLY A 568 27.33 -8.03 -4.07
N TRP A 569 27.32 -6.70 -4.01
CA TRP A 569 26.22 -5.92 -3.41
C TRP A 569 24.97 -5.88 -4.28
N LEU A 570 23.85 -6.30 -3.71
CA LEU A 570 22.52 -6.21 -4.32
C LEU A 570 21.60 -5.34 -3.46
N PHE A 571 21.04 -4.28 -4.03
CA PHE A 571 19.92 -3.57 -3.42
C PHE A 571 18.62 -4.13 -3.97
N TYR A 572 17.85 -4.82 -3.14
CA TYR A 572 16.62 -5.48 -3.53
C TYR A 572 15.54 -5.31 -2.45
N ASN A 573 14.32 -4.96 -2.84
CA ASN A 573 13.18 -4.75 -1.94
C ASN A 573 13.51 -3.87 -0.71
N ASN A 574 14.15 -2.72 -0.97
CA ASN A 574 14.56 -1.72 0.02
C ASN A 574 15.56 -2.21 1.09
N ALA A 575 16.37 -3.22 0.77
CA ALA A 575 17.44 -3.71 1.62
C ALA A 575 18.68 -4.07 0.81
N TRP A 576 19.85 -3.98 1.46
CA TRP A 576 21.11 -4.43 0.90
C TRP A 576 21.36 -5.90 1.25
N TYR A 577 21.83 -6.66 0.28
CA TYR A 577 22.32 -8.03 0.42
C TYR A 577 23.72 -8.10 -0.15
N TYR A 578 24.48 -9.10 0.26
CA TYR A 578 25.80 -9.36 -0.29
C TYR A 578 25.93 -10.83 -0.68
N PHE A 579 26.45 -11.07 -1.88
CA PHE A 579 26.71 -12.41 -2.40
C PHE A 579 28.21 -12.62 -2.56
N GLU A 580 28.70 -13.80 -2.19
CA GLU A 580 30.13 -14.09 -2.19
C GLU A 580 30.76 -13.90 -3.58
N GLU A 581 31.75 -13.02 -3.66
CA GLU A 581 32.45 -12.70 -4.92
C GLU A 581 33.62 -13.63 -5.18
N LYS A 582 34.21 -14.22 -4.12
CA LYS A 582 35.40 -15.04 -4.21
C LYS A 582 35.12 -16.29 -5.06
N GLU A 583 35.94 -16.50 -6.09
CA GLU A 583 35.87 -17.72 -6.88
C GLU A 583 36.09 -18.96 -5.99
N GLY A 584 35.23 -19.97 -6.18
CA GLY A 584 35.26 -21.19 -5.39
C GLY A 584 33.85 -21.75 -5.15
N SER A 585 33.75 -22.75 -4.28
CA SER A 585 32.49 -23.43 -3.96
C SER A 585 31.46 -22.55 -3.24
N ASP A 586 31.89 -21.41 -2.71
CA ASP A 586 31.03 -20.45 -2.03
C ASP A 586 30.55 -19.28 -2.92
N GLN A 587 31.10 -19.16 -4.13
CA GLN A 587 30.79 -18.06 -5.05
C GLN A 587 29.27 -17.95 -5.28
N GLY A 588 28.74 -16.73 -5.20
CA GLY A 588 27.33 -16.41 -5.42
C GLY A 588 26.38 -16.82 -4.30
N LYS A 589 26.88 -17.36 -3.17
CA LYS A 589 26.05 -17.60 -1.98
C LYS A 589 25.75 -16.28 -1.27
N MET A 590 24.49 -16.04 -0.94
CA MET A 590 24.09 -14.92 -0.08
C MET A 590 24.75 -15.04 1.30
N CYS A 591 25.38 -13.96 1.76
CA CYS A 591 26.02 -13.88 3.06
C CYS A 591 25.01 -13.73 4.20
N LEU A 592 25.33 -14.35 5.33
CA LEU A 592 24.60 -14.31 6.59
C LEU A 592 25.61 -14.06 7.71
N GLY A 593 25.18 -13.36 8.76
CA GLY A 593 25.99 -13.02 9.91
C GLY A 593 27.08 -11.99 9.62
N TRP A 594 28.14 -12.02 10.41
CA TRP A 594 29.29 -11.12 10.29
C TRP A 594 30.10 -11.41 9.02
N LYS A 595 30.38 -10.37 8.24
CA LYS A 595 31.23 -10.44 7.06
C LYS A 595 32.15 -9.21 6.99
N GLU A 596 33.44 -9.46 6.83
CA GLU A 596 34.42 -8.42 6.56
C GLU A 596 34.53 -8.18 5.06
N LEU A 597 34.32 -6.92 4.65
CA LEU A 597 34.39 -6.47 3.27
C LEU A 597 35.31 -5.24 3.21
N HIS A 598 36.45 -5.39 2.52
CA HIS A 598 37.44 -4.32 2.33
C HIS A 598 37.88 -3.64 3.65
N GLY A 599 38.12 -4.41 4.71
CA GLY A 599 38.58 -3.91 6.01
C GLY A 599 37.48 -3.36 6.92
N PHE A 600 36.20 -3.49 6.53
CA PHE A 600 35.06 -3.09 7.34
C PHE A 600 34.14 -4.28 7.61
N TRP A 601 33.67 -4.38 8.85
CA TRP A 601 32.70 -5.40 9.24
C TRP A 601 31.28 -4.94 8.97
N TYR A 602 30.49 -5.83 8.38
CA TYR A 602 29.06 -5.71 8.17
C TYR A 602 28.37 -6.89 8.82
N TYR A 603 27.10 -6.71 9.19
CA TYR A 603 26.27 -7.79 9.69
C TYR A 603 25.05 -7.97 8.78
N PHE A 604 24.88 -9.18 8.27
CA PHE A 604 23.72 -9.61 7.49
C PHE A 604 22.83 -10.46 8.38
N SER A 605 21.54 -10.15 8.40
CA SER A 605 20.58 -10.81 9.27
C SER A 605 20.57 -12.33 9.07
N GLU A 606 20.71 -13.06 10.18
CA GLU A 606 20.54 -14.52 10.23
C GLU A 606 19.07 -14.91 10.51
N GLU A 607 18.16 -13.92 10.61
CA GLU A 607 16.73 -14.14 10.87
C GLU A 607 16.09 -14.89 9.69
N VAL A 608 15.32 -15.94 9.97
CA VAL A 608 14.61 -16.70 8.93
C VAL A 608 13.41 -15.89 8.41
N GLY A 609 13.11 -16.00 7.12
CA GLY A 609 11.95 -15.33 6.50
C GLY A 609 12.33 -14.05 5.76
N ALA A 610 11.48 -13.04 5.80
CA ALA A 610 11.62 -11.81 4.99
C ALA A 610 12.86 -10.97 5.37
N GLU A 611 13.43 -11.18 6.55
CA GLU A 611 14.62 -10.47 7.03
C GLU A 611 15.93 -11.17 6.69
N ASN A 612 15.88 -12.40 6.19
CA ASN A 612 17.06 -13.24 5.95
C ASN A 612 18.03 -12.60 4.96
N GLY A 613 19.31 -12.43 5.35
CA GLY A 613 20.36 -11.88 4.51
C GLY A 613 20.35 -10.37 4.31
N LYS A 614 19.40 -9.64 4.91
CA LYS A 614 19.41 -8.17 4.87
C LYS A 614 20.55 -7.60 5.70
N MET A 615 21.34 -6.69 5.12
CA MET A 615 22.35 -5.91 5.83
C MET A 615 21.68 -5.05 6.89
N ARG A 616 22.20 -5.11 8.13
CA ARG A 616 21.68 -4.36 9.26
C ARG A 616 22.38 -3.02 9.43
N THR A 617 21.67 -2.08 10.06
CA THR A 617 22.15 -0.76 10.45
C THR A 617 21.66 -0.45 11.88
N GLY A 618 22.22 0.58 12.52
CA GLY A 618 21.94 0.95 13.90
C GLY A 618 22.49 -0.05 14.92
N TRP A 619 21.95 0.02 16.14
CA TRP A 619 22.27 -0.90 17.23
C TRP A 619 21.77 -2.31 16.93
N GLN A 620 22.66 -3.30 17.02
CA GLN A 620 22.36 -4.71 16.82
C GLN A 620 22.92 -5.53 17.98
N GLU A 621 22.08 -6.36 18.58
CA GLU A 621 22.52 -7.35 19.56
C GLU A 621 22.85 -8.66 18.84
N VAL A 622 24.11 -9.09 18.93
CA VAL A 622 24.58 -10.34 18.32
C VAL A 622 25.26 -11.17 19.40
N LYS A 623 24.69 -12.35 19.70
CA LYS A 623 25.20 -13.28 20.72
C LYS A 623 25.45 -12.64 22.09
N GLY A 624 24.52 -11.77 22.53
CA GLY A 624 24.56 -11.10 23.84
C GLY A 624 25.52 -9.92 23.94
N LYS A 625 26.06 -9.44 22.82
CA LYS A 625 26.87 -8.22 22.73
C LYS A 625 26.21 -7.22 21.79
N TRP A 626 26.23 -5.94 22.17
CA TRP A 626 25.70 -4.86 21.34
C TRP A 626 26.78 -4.28 20.44
N TYR A 627 26.44 -4.09 19.18
CA TYR A 627 27.29 -3.49 18.15
C TYR A 627 26.52 -2.35 17.49
N TYR A 628 27.23 -1.38 16.94
CA TYR A 628 26.60 -0.30 16.18
C TYR A 628 27.08 -0.31 14.73
N LEU A 629 26.14 -0.47 13.80
CA LEU A 629 26.35 -0.43 12.36
C LEU A 629 25.88 0.93 11.84
N ASN A 630 26.72 1.63 11.08
CA ASN A 630 26.45 3.02 10.71
C ASN A 630 25.18 3.15 9.83
N PRO A 631 24.14 3.89 10.25
CA PRO A 631 22.93 4.09 9.43
C PRO A 631 23.08 5.19 8.37
N LYS A 632 24.21 5.90 8.33
CA LYS A 632 24.46 6.99 7.38
C LYS A 632 24.46 6.48 5.94
N SER A 633 23.56 6.99 5.11
CA SER A 633 23.49 6.68 3.68
C SER A 633 24.82 6.99 2.96
N GLY A 634 25.14 6.20 1.93
CA GLY A 634 26.35 6.34 1.12
C GLY A 634 27.42 5.32 1.51
N ALA A 635 28.70 5.64 1.28
CA ALA A 635 29.82 4.71 1.44
C ALA A 635 30.04 4.21 2.88
N GLU A 636 29.44 4.86 3.88
CA GLU A 636 29.55 4.48 5.28
C GLU A 636 28.45 3.54 5.75
N ASN A 637 27.39 3.35 4.96
CA ASN A 637 26.19 2.62 5.37
C ASN A 637 26.49 1.16 5.74
N GLY A 638 26.06 0.71 6.91
CA GLY A 638 26.20 -0.65 7.40
C GLY A 638 27.55 -1.00 8.02
N LYS A 639 28.57 -0.12 7.96
CA LYS A 639 29.88 -0.37 8.56
C LYS A 639 29.80 -0.40 10.08
N MET A 640 30.35 -1.43 10.70
CA MET A 640 30.49 -1.51 12.15
C MET A 640 31.46 -0.46 12.67
N LEU A 641 31.02 0.30 13.68
CA LEU A 641 31.86 1.25 14.42
C LEU A 641 32.61 0.51 15.54
N PHE A 642 33.84 0.94 15.81
CA PHE A 642 34.69 0.42 16.89
C PHE A 642 35.62 1.54 17.39
N ASN A 643 36.15 1.41 18.61
CA ASN A 643 37.02 2.42 19.25
C ASN A 643 36.43 3.84 19.26
N THR A 644 35.13 3.97 19.50
CA THR A 644 34.41 5.25 19.42
C THR A 644 33.24 5.30 20.41
N LYS A 645 32.59 6.46 20.51
CA LYS A 645 31.36 6.63 21.29
C LYS A 645 30.17 6.92 20.37
N VAL A 646 29.08 6.20 20.62
CA VAL A 646 27.80 6.36 19.91
C VAL A 646 26.73 6.58 20.96
N GLU A 647 26.02 7.71 20.90
CA GLU A 647 24.90 8.02 21.82
C GLU A 647 25.27 7.93 23.33
N GLY A 648 26.52 8.23 23.67
CA GLY A 648 27.03 8.14 25.03
C GLY A 648 27.57 6.76 25.44
N TYR A 649 27.37 5.73 24.62
CA TYR A 649 27.87 4.37 24.82
C TYR A 649 29.25 4.19 24.15
N THR A 650 30.19 3.54 24.83
CA THR A 650 31.56 3.35 24.32
C THR A 650 31.70 1.97 23.66
N LEU A 651 32.17 1.94 22.41
CA LEU A 651 32.46 0.72 21.66
C LEU A 651 33.96 0.40 21.74
N GLY A 652 34.29 -0.83 22.09
CA GLY A 652 35.66 -1.33 22.17
C GLY A 652 36.32 -1.56 20.82
N ALA A 653 37.54 -2.11 20.85
CA ALA A 653 38.31 -2.45 19.64
C ALA A 653 37.67 -3.59 18.82
N ASP A 654 36.87 -4.44 19.46
CA ASP A 654 36.06 -5.48 18.80
C ASP A 654 34.70 -4.97 18.32
N GLY A 655 34.43 -3.66 18.45
CA GLY A 655 33.15 -3.02 18.10
C GLY A 655 32.01 -3.27 19.08
N ALA A 656 32.23 -4.10 20.10
CA ALA A 656 31.22 -4.39 21.11
C ALA A 656 31.09 -3.23 22.10
N TRP A 657 29.87 -2.95 22.51
CA TRP A 657 29.58 -2.00 23.58
C TRP A 657 30.20 -2.47 24.89
N GLN A 658 30.93 -1.56 25.53
CA GLN A 658 31.53 -1.75 26.84
C GLN A 658 30.73 -0.99 27.88
N LYS A 659 30.23 -1.72 28.87
CA LYS A 659 29.65 -1.14 30.07
C LYS A 659 30.81 -0.65 30.95
N ILE A 660 31.07 0.65 30.90
CA ILE A 660 32.05 1.33 31.76
C ILE A 660 31.44 1.56 33.14
#